data_AF-A0AAP0RZS4-F1
#
_entry.id   AF-A0AAP0RZS4-F1
#
_cell.length_a   1.000
_cell.length_b   1.000
_cell.length_c   1.000
_cell.angle_alpha   90.00
_cell.angle_beta   90.00
_cell.angle_gamma   90.00
#
_symmetry.space_group_name_H-M   'P 1'
#
loop_
_entity.id
_entity.type
_entity.pdbx_description
1 polymer ?
#
loop_
_entity_poly.entity_id
_entity_poly.type
_entity_poly.pdbx_seq_one_letter_code
_entity_poly.pdbx_strand_id
1 'polypeptide(L)'
;MTMNERKTIDLEQGWEFMQKGITKLKNILEGLPEPQFSSEDYMMLYTTIYNMCTQKPPHDYSQQLYDKYRESFEEYITSTVLPSLREKHNEFMLRELVKRWANHKVMVYQEVNGKVRDAVISLIDQEREGEQIDRALLKNVLDIFVEIGMGQMDYYENDFEAAMLKDTAAYYSRKASNWILEDSCPDYMLKAEECLKREKDRVSHYLHSSSEPKLLEKVQNELLSVYANQLLEKEHSGCHALLRDDKVEDLSRMYRLFSKITRGLEPVSNIFKQHVTAEGTALVKQAEDAASNKKAEKRDVVGLQEQVFVRKVIELHDKYLAYVNDCFQNHTLFHKALKEAFEVFCNKGVAGSSSAELLATFCDNILKKGGSEKLSDEAIEETLEKVVKLLAYISDKDLFAEFYRKKLARRLLFDKSANDDHERSILTKLKQQCGGQFTSKMEGMVTDLTLARENQANFEEYLSNNPHANPGIDLTVTVLTTGFWPSYKSFDLNLPAEMVKCVEVFREFYQTKTKHRKLTWIYSLGTCNINGKFDPKPMELIVTTYQASALLLFNASDRLSYSEIMTQLNLTDDDVVRLLHSLSCAKYKILIKEPNTKTISPTDYFEFNCKFTDKMRRIKIPLPPVDEKKKVIEDVDKDRRYAIDASIVRIMKSRKVLGHQQLVMECVEQLGRMFKPDFKAIKKRIEDLITRDYLERDKDNPNLFKYLA
;
A
#
# COMPACT_ATOMS: atom_id res chain seq x y z
N MET A 1 9.83 -83.33 -6.72
CA MET A 1 10.66 -82.39 -7.49
C MET A 1 12.02 -82.32 -6.82
N THR A 2 13.02 -82.78 -7.56
CA THR A 2 14.42 -82.95 -7.18
C THR A 2 15.03 -81.65 -6.64
N MET A 3 15.79 -81.75 -5.55
CA MET A 3 16.79 -80.75 -5.20
C MET A 3 17.72 -80.60 -6.42
N ASN A 4 17.73 -79.43 -7.04
CA ASN A 4 18.71 -79.11 -8.07
C ASN A 4 20.09 -79.22 -7.44
N GLU A 5 20.78 -80.34 -7.67
CA GLU A 5 22.22 -80.42 -7.52
C GLU A 5 22.80 -79.25 -8.32
N ARG A 6 23.36 -78.26 -7.63
CA ARG A 6 24.13 -77.20 -8.29
C ARG A 6 25.26 -77.90 -9.02
N LYS A 7 25.11 -77.98 -10.34
CA LYS A 7 26.08 -78.60 -11.23
C LYS A 7 27.43 -77.93 -10.99
N THR A 8 28.44 -78.71 -10.61
CA THR A 8 29.81 -78.21 -10.41
C THR A 8 30.27 -77.58 -11.72
N ILE A 9 30.72 -76.33 -11.66
CA ILE A 9 31.30 -75.60 -12.79
C ILE A 9 32.79 -75.85 -12.74
N ASP A 10 33.33 -76.52 -13.75
CA ASP A 10 34.77 -76.73 -13.91
C ASP A 10 35.48 -75.39 -14.16
N LEU A 11 36.74 -75.28 -13.72
CA LEU A 11 37.52 -74.05 -13.80
C LEU A 11 37.58 -73.51 -15.25
N GLU A 12 37.89 -74.35 -16.23
CA GLU A 12 38.02 -73.94 -17.63
C GLU A 12 36.69 -73.44 -18.20
N GLN A 13 35.60 -74.15 -17.93
CA GLN A 13 34.27 -73.79 -18.42
C GLN A 13 33.78 -72.46 -17.83
N GLY A 14 33.95 -72.28 -16.52
CA GLY A 14 33.60 -71.02 -15.85
C GLY A 14 34.52 -69.87 -16.26
N TRP A 15 35.81 -70.15 -16.45
CA TRP A 15 36.77 -69.15 -16.90
C TRP A 15 36.53 -68.71 -18.35
N GLU A 16 36.16 -69.61 -19.28
CA GLU A 16 35.78 -69.21 -20.65
C GLU A 16 34.59 -68.23 -20.65
N PHE A 17 33.64 -68.44 -19.74
CA PHE A 17 32.51 -67.53 -19.57
C PHE A 17 32.97 -66.17 -19.01
N MET A 18 33.83 -66.18 -17.99
CA MET A 18 34.43 -64.96 -17.44
C MET A 18 35.29 -64.20 -18.46
N GLN A 19 36.04 -64.92 -19.29
CA GLN A 19 36.88 -64.36 -20.33
C GLN A 19 36.04 -63.58 -21.36
N LYS A 20 34.84 -64.07 -21.72
CA LYS A 20 33.91 -63.34 -22.59
C LYS A 20 33.47 -62.01 -21.96
N GLY A 21 33.20 -62.02 -20.65
CA GLY A 21 32.91 -60.81 -19.88
C GLY A 21 34.11 -59.83 -19.87
N ILE A 22 35.33 -60.34 -19.62
CA ILE A 22 36.56 -59.54 -19.62
C ILE A 22 36.83 -58.94 -21.00
N THR A 23 36.67 -59.72 -22.08
CA THR A 23 36.83 -59.24 -23.47
C THR A 23 35.80 -58.17 -23.81
N LYS A 24 34.53 -58.37 -23.43
CA LYS A 24 33.47 -57.36 -23.60
C LYS A 24 33.83 -56.06 -22.88
N LEU A 25 34.34 -56.14 -21.64
CA LEU A 25 34.82 -54.97 -20.90
C LEU A 25 36.02 -54.29 -21.57
N LYS A 26 37.03 -55.06 -22.03
CA LYS A 26 38.18 -54.53 -22.79
C LYS A 26 37.72 -53.78 -24.03
N ASN A 27 36.79 -54.35 -24.80
CA ASN A 27 36.25 -53.73 -26.01
C ASN A 27 35.54 -52.39 -25.71
N ILE A 28 34.74 -52.34 -24.66
CA ILE A 28 34.06 -51.11 -24.21
C ILE A 28 35.10 -50.05 -23.80
N LEU A 29 36.13 -50.42 -23.03
CA LEU A 29 37.18 -49.49 -22.57
C LEU A 29 38.08 -48.96 -23.70
N GLU A 30 38.28 -49.74 -24.76
CA GLU A 30 39.01 -49.30 -25.96
C GLU A 30 38.15 -48.49 -26.95
N GLY A 31 36.83 -48.44 -26.73
CA GLY A 31 35.88 -47.74 -27.60
C GLY A 31 35.53 -48.52 -28.88
N LEU A 32 35.66 -49.85 -28.85
CA LEU A 32 35.20 -50.73 -29.93
C LEU A 32 33.66 -50.87 -29.88
N PRO A 33 33.00 -51.13 -31.02
CA PRO A 33 31.54 -51.27 -31.08
C PRO A 33 31.08 -52.53 -30.35
N GLU A 34 30.73 -52.37 -29.08
CA GLU A 34 30.27 -53.44 -28.18
C GLU A 34 29.08 -52.90 -27.35
N PRO A 35 27.98 -53.67 -27.19
CA PRO A 35 26.87 -53.27 -26.33
C PRO A 35 27.30 -53.15 -24.86
N GLN A 36 26.74 -52.17 -24.14
CA GLN A 36 26.93 -52.04 -22.70
C GLN A 36 26.44 -53.30 -21.96
N PHE A 37 26.95 -53.52 -20.75
CA PHE A 37 26.50 -54.64 -19.92
C PHE A 37 25.04 -54.44 -19.48
N SER A 38 24.22 -55.48 -19.65
CA SER A 38 22.87 -55.53 -19.08
C SER A 38 22.91 -56.00 -17.62
N SER A 39 21.85 -55.74 -16.84
CA SER A 39 21.73 -56.29 -15.48
C SER A 39 21.77 -57.82 -15.46
N GLU A 40 21.31 -58.47 -16.53
CA GLU A 40 21.37 -59.92 -16.70
C GLU A 40 22.82 -60.39 -16.92
N ASP A 41 23.60 -59.69 -17.75
CA ASP A 41 25.02 -59.99 -17.97
C ASP A 41 25.82 -59.93 -16.66
N TYR A 42 25.62 -58.86 -15.88
CA TYR A 42 26.28 -58.70 -14.58
C TYR A 42 25.89 -59.81 -13.61
N MET A 43 24.59 -60.14 -13.54
CA MET A 43 24.10 -61.18 -12.64
C MET A 43 24.62 -62.57 -13.03
N MET A 44 24.75 -62.86 -14.33
CA MET A 44 25.30 -64.13 -14.80
C MET A 44 26.80 -64.25 -14.50
N LEU A 45 27.60 -63.20 -14.73
CA LEU A 45 29.03 -63.19 -14.42
C LEU A 45 29.28 -63.33 -12.92
N TYR A 46 28.55 -62.55 -12.10
CA TYR A 46 28.61 -62.63 -10.64
C TYR A 46 28.24 -64.03 -10.13
N THR A 47 27.11 -64.57 -10.60
CA THR A 47 26.63 -65.90 -10.17
C THR A 47 27.61 -67.00 -10.55
N THR A 48 28.27 -66.89 -11.70
CA THR A 48 29.29 -67.85 -12.14
C THR A 48 30.50 -67.85 -11.22
N ILE A 49 31.10 -66.67 -10.94
CA ILE A 49 32.20 -66.57 -9.96
C ILE A 49 31.77 -67.06 -8.59
N TYR A 50 30.62 -66.60 -8.09
CA TYR A 50 30.12 -66.96 -6.77
C TYR A 50 29.97 -68.48 -6.63
N ASN A 51 29.39 -69.16 -7.62
CA ASN A 51 29.24 -70.61 -7.60
C ASN A 51 30.60 -71.33 -7.64
N MET A 52 31.56 -70.86 -8.44
CA MET A 52 32.90 -71.46 -8.51
C MET A 52 33.71 -71.26 -7.22
N CYS A 53 33.52 -70.15 -6.51
CA CYS A 53 34.18 -69.87 -5.23
C CYS A 53 33.49 -70.53 -4.01
N THR A 54 32.23 -70.96 -4.14
CA THR A 54 31.47 -71.57 -3.02
C THR A 54 31.24 -73.07 -3.18
N GLN A 55 31.84 -73.68 -4.21
CA GLN A 55 31.89 -75.13 -4.42
C GLN A 55 32.64 -75.84 -3.27
N LYS A 56 32.25 -77.07 -2.97
CA LYS A 56 32.94 -77.87 -1.94
C LYS A 56 34.33 -78.31 -2.44
N PRO A 57 35.36 -78.35 -1.57
CA PRO A 57 36.67 -78.90 -1.93
C PRO A 57 36.56 -80.30 -2.56
N PRO A 58 37.33 -80.63 -3.60
CA PRO A 58 38.50 -79.90 -4.14
C PRO A 58 38.15 -78.84 -5.21
N HIS A 59 36.88 -78.51 -5.43
CA HIS A 59 36.41 -77.64 -6.53
C HIS A 59 36.22 -76.17 -6.12
N ASP A 60 36.79 -75.73 -5.00
CA ASP A 60 36.87 -74.30 -4.67
C ASP A 60 38.00 -73.67 -5.49
N TYR A 61 37.60 -72.82 -6.43
CA TYR A 61 38.52 -72.22 -7.39
C TYR A 61 38.87 -70.77 -7.06
N SER A 62 38.53 -70.27 -5.88
CA SER A 62 38.76 -68.88 -5.47
C SER A 62 40.19 -68.38 -5.72
N GLN A 63 41.21 -69.15 -5.30
CA GLN A 63 42.62 -68.82 -5.53
C GLN A 63 42.98 -68.82 -7.02
N GLN A 64 42.55 -69.84 -7.76
CA GLN A 64 42.87 -70.01 -9.18
C GLN A 64 42.19 -68.94 -10.04
N LEU A 65 40.96 -68.54 -9.69
CA LEU A 65 40.24 -67.44 -10.32
C LEU A 65 40.92 -66.09 -10.06
N TYR A 66 41.45 -65.88 -8.85
CA TYR A 66 42.23 -64.67 -8.55
C TYR A 66 43.53 -64.59 -9.36
N ASP A 67 44.26 -65.70 -9.45
CA ASP A 67 45.48 -65.78 -10.27
C ASP A 67 45.17 -65.52 -11.75
N LYS A 68 44.09 -66.11 -12.28
CA LYS A 68 43.61 -65.88 -13.67
C LYS A 68 43.15 -64.45 -13.93
N TYR A 69 42.50 -63.81 -12.96
CA TYR A 69 42.16 -62.40 -13.01
C TYR A 69 43.41 -61.52 -13.06
N ARG A 70 44.40 -61.78 -12.19
CA ARG A 70 45.69 -61.06 -12.19
C ARG A 70 46.39 -61.19 -13.53
N GLU A 71 46.47 -62.41 -14.07
CA GLU A 71 47.04 -62.67 -15.40
C GLU A 71 46.34 -61.84 -16.49
N SER A 72 45.01 -61.78 -16.48
CA SER A 72 44.23 -61.02 -17.47
C SER A 72 44.44 -59.51 -17.40
N PHE A 73 44.68 -59.00 -16.20
CA PHE A 73 44.97 -57.59 -15.94
C PHE A 73 46.40 -57.22 -16.33
N GLU A 74 47.38 -58.04 -15.96
CA GLU A 74 48.78 -57.89 -16.38
C GLU A 74 48.92 -58.00 -17.90
N GLU A 75 48.18 -58.92 -18.52
CA GLU A 75 48.09 -59.05 -19.96
C GLU A 75 47.60 -57.74 -20.59
N TYR A 76 46.49 -57.18 -20.12
CA TYR A 76 45.97 -55.90 -20.63
C TYR A 76 46.96 -54.74 -20.52
N ILE A 77 47.68 -54.65 -19.39
CA ILE A 77 48.73 -53.64 -19.23
C ILE A 77 49.84 -53.84 -20.27
N THR A 78 50.29 -55.08 -20.43
CA THR A 78 51.45 -55.40 -21.26
C THR A 78 51.13 -55.37 -22.76
N SER A 79 49.93 -55.82 -23.15
CA SER A 79 49.51 -55.95 -24.55
C SER A 79 48.87 -54.69 -25.11
N THR A 80 48.27 -53.85 -24.25
CA THR A 80 47.41 -52.75 -24.70
C THR A 80 47.88 -51.42 -24.15
N VAL A 81 48.07 -51.31 -22.83
CA VAL A 81 48.45 -50.03 -22.20
C VAL A 81 49.87 -49.62 -22.56
N LEU A 82 50.88 -50.46 -22.30
CA LEU A 82 52.28 -50.12 -22.52
C LEU A 82 52.62 -49.86 -24.00
N PRO A 83 52.14 -50.65 -24.98
CA PRO A 83 52.38 -50.37 -26.39
C PRO A 83 51.77 -49.04 -26.83
N SER A 84 50.52 -48.75 -26.42
CA SER A 84 49.84 -47.49 -26.78
C SER A 84 50.57 -46.23 -26.29
N LEU A 85 51.30 -46.33 -25.18
CA LEU A 85 52.11 -45.25 -24.63
C LEU A 85 53.49 -45.15 -25.28
N ARG A 86 54.11 -46.28 -25.64
CA ARG A 86 55.44 -46.33 -26.27
C ARG A 86 55.43 -45.84 -27.71
N GLU A 87 54.32 -46.05 -28.43
CA GLU A 87 54.14 -45.63 -29.83
C GLU A 87 53.86 -44.12 -29.97
N LYS A 88 53.56 -43.43 -28.86
CA LYS A 88 53.25 -41.99 -28.85
C LYS A 88 54.35 -41.20 -28.15
N HIS A 89 54.53 -39.94 -28.56
CA HIS A 89 55.52 -39.04 -27.96
C HIS A 89 54.91 -37.66 -27.64
N ASN A 90 55.56 -36.93 -26.72
CA ASN A 90 55.18 -35.57 -26.31
C ASN A 90 53.69 -35.47 -25.90
N GLU A 91 52.98 -34.44 -26.36
CA GLU A 91 51.57 -34.18 -25.99
C GLU A 91 50.63 -35.37 -26.30
N PHE A 92 50.86 -36.12 -27.38
CA PHE A 92 50.03 -37.28 -27.74
C PHE A 92 50.21 -38.46 -26.78
N MET A 93 51.41 -38.64 -26.23
CA MET A 93 51.67 -39.64 -25.18
C MET A 93 50.99 -39.22 -23.88
N LEU A 94 51.05 -37.94 -23.52
CA LEU A 94 50.37 -37.41 -22.33
C LEU A 94 48.85 -37.58 -22.41
N ARG A 95 48.24 -37.29 -23.57
CA ARG A 95 46.81 -37.53 -23.81
C ARG A 95 46.43 -39.01 -23.70
N GLU A 96 47.27 -39.90 -24.21
CA GLU A 96 47.05 -41.35 -24.08
C GLU A 96 47.21 -41.81 -22.64
N LEU A 97 48.21 -41.32 -21.91
CA LEU A 97 48.42 -41.63 -20.49
C LEU A 97 47.21 -41.23 -19.65
N VAL A 98 46.64 -40.05 -19.90
CA VAL A 98 45.40 -39.59 -19.26
C VAL A 98 44.23 -40.53 -19.58
N LYS A 99 44.06 -40.95 -20.84
CA LYS A 99 43.04 -41.94 -21.23
C LYS A 99 43.21 -43.27 -20.51
N ARG A 100 44.44 -43.79 -20.44
CA ARG A 100 44.76 -45.07 -19.78
C ARG A 100 44.54 -45.01 -18.28
N TRP A 101 44.91 -43.90 -17.66
CA TRP A 101 44.67 -43.66 -16.24
C TRP A 101 43.17 -43.52 -15.92
N ALA A 102 42.40 -42.86 -16.79
CA ALA A 102 40.94 -42.79 -16.66
C ALA A 102 40.29 -44.18 -16.71
N ASN A 103 40.69 -45.04 -17.64
CA ASN A 103 40.18 -46.41 -17.72
C ASN A 103 40.49 -47.23 -16.46
N HIS A 104 41.67 -47.03 -15.85
CA HIS A 104 42.01 -47.68 -14.59
C HIS A 104 41.17 -47.17 -13.41
N LYS A 105 40.91 -45.86 -13.33
CA LYS A 105 40.07 -45.26 -12.28
C LYS A 105 38.65 -45.87 -12.27
N VAL A 106 38.05 -46.07 -13.44
CA VAL A 106 36.70 -46.67 -13.56
C VAL A 106 36.61 -48.05 -12.92
N MET A 107 37.66 -48.88 -13.07
CA MET A 107 37.67 -50.25 -12.51
C MET A 107 37.75 -50.29 -10.99
N VAL A 108 38.39 -49.29 -10.36
CA VAL A 108 38.56 -49.23 -8.90
C VAL A 108 37.36 -48.54 -8.25
N TYR A 109 36.83 -47.49 -8.89
CA TYR A 109 35.80 -46.64 -8.31
C TYR A 109 34.52 -47.37 -7.87
N GLN A 110 34.04 -48.34 -8.65
CA GLN A 110 32.77 -49.04 -8.35
C GLN A 110 32.79 -49.81 -7.02
N GLU A 111 33.95 -50.29 -6.57
CA GLU A 111 34.08 -51.08 -5.32
C GLU A 111 34.25 -50.20 -4.07
N VAL A 112 34.76 -48.98 -4.23
CA VAL A 112 35.08 -48.08 -3.10
C VAL A 112 34.18 -46.84 -3.01
N ASN A 113 33.42 -46.49 -4.05
CA ASN A 113 32.64 -45.25 -4.09
C ASN A 113 31.72 -45.06 -2.87
N GLY A 114 31.02 -46.11 -2.41
CA GLY A 114 30.11 -46.03 -1.27
C GLY A 114 30.84 -45.72 0.03
N LYS A 115 31.97 -46.39 0.29
CA LYS A 115 32.79 -46.14 1.48
C LYS A 115 33.44 -44.75 1.46
N VAL A 116 33.91 -44.32 0.28
CA VAL A 116 34.52 -43.00 0.09
C VAL A 116 33.48 -41.91 0.30
N ARG A 117 32.28 -42.04 -0.31
CA ARG A 117 31.17 -41.12 -0.12
C ARG A 117 30.81 -40.95 1.35
N ASP A 118 30.63 -42.07 2.07
CA ASP A 118 30.22 -42.03 3.48
C ASP A 118 31.31 -41.38 4.35
N ALA A 119 32.60 -41.62 4.04
CA ALA A 119 33.72 -40.97 4.72
C ALA A 119 33.80 -39.46 4.44
N VAL A 120 33.56 -39.03 3.19
CA VAL A 120 33.54 -37.61 2.83
C VAL A 120 32.40 -36.88 3.53
N ILE A 121 31.20 -37.47 3.55
CA ILE A 121 30.06 -36.89 4.28
C ILE A 121 30.37 -36.77 5.77
N SER A 122 30.97 -37.80 6.38
CA SER A 122 31.38 -37.75 7.79
C SER A 122 32.39 -36.63 8.08
N LEU A 123 33.33 -36.35 7.16
CA LEU A 123 34.29 -35.25 7.32
C LEU A 123 33.59 -33.87 7.19
N ILE A 124 32.61 -33.75 6.30
CA ILE A 124 31.80 -32.52 6.19
C ILE A 124 31.04 -32.26 7.50
N ASP A 125 30.47 -33.30 8.11
CA ASP A 125 29.76 -33.18 9.40
C ASP A 125 30.70 -32.83 10.56
N GLN A 126 31.91 -33.38 10.60
CA GLN A 126 32.94 -32.98 11.57
C GLN A 126 33.28 -31.48 11.44
N GLU A 127 33.44 -30.99 10.21
CA GLU A 127 33.65 -29.55 9.98
C GLU A 127 32.42 -28.70 10.35
N ARG A 128 31.19 -29.25 10.27
CA ARG A 128 29.98 -28.57 10.76
C ARG A 128 29.97 -28.38 12.26
N GLU A 129 30.49 -29.35 13.01
CA GLU A 129 30.67 -29.25 14.46
C GLU A 129 31.92 -28.43 14.86
N GLY A 130 32.71 -27.98 13.89
CA GLY A 130 33.85 -27.08 14.09
C GLY A 130 35.22 -27.77 14.19
N GLU A 131 35.30 -29.07 13.84
CA GLU A 131 36.56 -29.79 13.77
C GLU A 131 37.40 -29.33 12.55
N GLN A 132 38.73 -29.40 12.68
CA GLN A 132 39.62 -29.11 11.56
C GLN A 132 39.74 -30.34 10.65
N ILE A 133 39.42 -30.15 9.37
CA ILE A 133 39.55 -31.17 8.34
C ILE A 133 40.58 -30.77 7.28
N ASP A 134 41.14 -31.76 6.61
CA ASP A 134 41.98 -31.53 5.42
C ASP A 134 41.09 -31.23 4.19
N ARG A 135 40.84 -29.93 3.97
CA ARG A 135 40.04 -29.45 2.83
C ARG A 135 40.66 -29.79 1.48
N ALA A 136 42.00 -29.87 1.40
CA ALA A 136 42.68 -30.21 0.16
C ALA A 136 42.45 -31.69 -0.18
N LEU A 137 42.50 -32.56 0.83
CA LEU A 137 42.14 -33.97 0.68
C LEU A 137 40.68 -34.14 0.21
N LEU A 138 39.71 -33.46 0.83
CA LEU A 138 38.31 -33.53 0.39
C LEU A 138 38.15 -33.10 -1.06
N LYS A 139 38.76 -31.98 -1.44
CA LYS A 139 38.71 -31.48 -2.81
C LYS A 139 39.26 -32.49 -3.81
N ASN A 140 40.46 -33.02 -3.54
CA ASN A 140 41.10 -34.01 -4.41
C ASN A 140 40.24 -35.29 -4.54
N VAL A 141 39.59 -35.73 -3.46
CA VAL A 141 38.70 -36.91 -3.49
C VAL A 141 37.44 -36.61 -4.29
N LEU A 142 36.86 -35.42 -4.16
CA LEU A 142 35.67 -35.02 -4.91
C LEU A 142 35.95 -34.80 -6.40
N ASP A 143 37.15 -34.33 -6.76
CA ASP A 143 37.59 -34.21 -8.15
C ASP A 143 37.61 -35.58 -8.84
N ILE A 144 37.85 -36.68 -8.12
CA ILE A 144 37.77 -38.05 -8.69
C ILE A 144 36.34 -38.35 -9.19
N PHE A 145 35.30 -37.95 -8.45
CA PHE A 145 33.91 -38.15 -8.86
C PHE A 145 33.57 -37.36 -10.14
N VAL A 146 34.16 -36.19 -10.32
CA VAL A 146 33.98 -35.35 -11.51
C VAL A 146 34.78 -35.88 -12.71
N GLU A 147 36.03 -36.29 -12.48
CA GLU A 147 36.92 -36.81 -13.52
C GLU A 147 36.43 -38.14 -14.12
N ILE A 148 35.79 -38.99 -13.32
CA ILE A 148 35.28 -40.30 -13.78
C ILE A 148 34.14 -40.16 -14.77
N GLY A 149 33.33 -39.10 -14.66
CA GLY A 149 32.29 -38.79 -15.62
C GLY A 149 32.80 -38.27 -16.97
N MET A 150 34.13 -38.22 -17.20
CA MET A 150 34.74 -37.65 -18.41
C MET A 150 34.21 -36.23 -18.72
N GLY A 151 33.89 -35.44 -17.68
CA GLY A 151 33.31 -34.11 -17.80
C GLY A 151 31.77 -34.05 -17.70
N GLN A 152 31.07 -35.19 -17.67
CA GLN A 152 29.66 -35.27 -17.27
C GLN A 152 29.54 -35.35 -15.74
N MET A 153 28.57 -34.65 -15.16
CA MET A 153 28.40 -34.56 -13.70
C MET A 153 27.63 -35.73 -13.10
N ASP A 154 27.13 -36.66 -13.91
CA ASP A 154 26.22 -37.72 -13.48
C ASP A 154 26.75 -38.55 -12.30
N TYR A 155 28.05 -38.87 -12.27
CA TYR A 155 28.65 -39.62 -11.15
C TYR A 155 28.77 -38.76 -9.89
N TYR A 156 29.16 -37.49 -10.02
CA TYR A 156 29.17 -36.57 -8.89
C TYR A 156 27.77 -36.35 -8.33
N GLU A 157 26.78 -36.11 -9.19
CA GLU A 157 25.40 -35.83 -8.79
C GLU A 157 24.71 -37.05 -8.15
N ASN A 158 24.81 -38.22 -8.80
CA ASN A 158 24.09 -39.42 -8.36
C ASN A 158 24.81 -40.17 -7.23
N ASP A 159 26.13 -40.31 -7.31
CA ASP A 159 26.86 -41.15 -6.35
C ASP A 159 27.23 -40.36 -5.08
N PHE A 160 27.40 -39.03 -5.15
CA PHE A 160 27.80 -38.21 -4.00
C PHE A 160 26.77 -37.13 -3.64
N GLU A 161 26.46 -36.21 -4.54
CA GLU A 161 25.69 -35.00 -4.25
C GLU A 161 24.32 -35.33 -3.65
N ALA A 162 23.60 -36.29 -4.24
CA ALA A 162 22.29 -36.72 -3.76
C ALA A 162 22.33 -37.24 -2.31
N ALA A 163 23.36 -38.02 -1.95
CA ALA A 163 23.54 -38.53 -0.59
C ALA A 163 23.92 -37.41 0.39
N MET A 164 24.82 -36.52 -0.03
CA MET A 164 25.28 -35.37 0.75
C MET A 164 24.12 -34.38 1.02
N LEU A 165 23.26 -34.10 0.04
CA LEU A 165 22.08 -33.26 0.22
C LEU A 165 21.07 -33.88 1.19
N LYS A 166 20.87 -35.21 1.11
CA LYS A 166 19.99 -35.95 2.02
C LYS A 166 20.51 -35.92 3.46
N ASP A 167 21.80 -36.13 3.64
CA ASP A 167 22.45 -36.10 4.94
C ASP A 167 22.42 -34.68 5.54
N THR A 168 22.75 -33.66 4.73
CA THR A 168 22.67 -32.25 5.12
C THR A 168 21.26 -31.86 5.58
N ALA A 169 20.22 -32.34 4.89
CA ALA A 169 18.85 -32.11 5.31
C ALA A 169 18.56 -32.74 6.68
N ALA A 170 19.00 -33.98 6.91
CA ALA A 170 18.83 -34.65 8.20
C ALA A 170 19.60 -33.94 9.33
N TYR A 171 20.82 -33.46 9.06
CA TYR A 171 21.63 -32.69 10.00
C TYR A 171 20.92 -31.41 10.45
N TYR A 172 20.53 -30.57 9.48
CA TYR A 172 19.89 -29.29 9.79
C TYR A 172 18.48 -29.44 10.35
N SER A 173 17.74 -30.47 9.96
CA SER A 173 16.44 -30.80 10.56
C SER A 173 16.56 -31.05 12.07
N ARG A 174 17.59 -31.80 12.51
CA ARG A 174 17.86 -32.05 13.94
C ARG A 174 18.32 -30.80 14.69
N LYS A 175 19.17 -29.96 14.08
CA LYS A 175 19.59 -28.69 14.72
C LYS A 175 18.41 -27.73 14.85
N ALA A 176 17.61 -27.59 13.80
CA ALA A 176 16.44 -26.72 13.77
C ALA A 176 15.39 -27.12 14.82
N SER A 177 15.13 -28.42 15.02
CA SER A 177 14.16 -28.89 16.01
C SER A 177 14.54 -28.54 17.45
N ASN A 178 15.83 -28.39 17.74
CA ASN A 178 16.32 -27.97 19.06
C ASN A 178 16.29 -26.45 19.19
N TRP A 179 16.86 -25.74 18.21
CA TRP A 179 16.96 -24.27 18.22
C TRP A 179 15.59 -23.60 18.25
N ILE A 180 14.58 -24.15 17.57
CA ILE A 180 13.24 -23.55 17.56
C ILE A 180 12.58 -23.54 18.94
N LEU A 181 12.97 -24.44 19.84
CA LEU A 181 12.46 -24.50 21.21
C LEU A 181 13.27 -23.60 22.13
N GLU A 182 14.60 -23.66 22.06
CA GLU A 182 15.52 -23.01 22.99
C GLU A 182 15.78 -21.52 22.70
N ASP A 183 15.91 -21.16 21.42
CA ASP A 183 16.40 -19.83 21.02
C ASP A 183 15.26 -18.81 20.81
N SER A 184 15.58 -17.53 20.94
CA SER A 184 14.70 -16.46 20.47
C SER A 184 14.66 -16.41 18.93
N CYS A 185 13.61 -15.82 18.34
CA CYS A 185 13.56 -15.67 16.87
C CYS A 185 14.77 -14.91 16.28
N PRO A 186 15.25 -13.79 16.84
CA PRO A 186 16.49 -13.15 16.39
C PRO A 186 17.72 -14.05 16.43
N ASP A 187 17.93 -14.76 17.54
CA ASP A 187 19.09 -15.65 17.71
C ASP A 187 19.04 -16.83 16.74
N TYR A 188 17.85 -17.41 16.55
CA TYR A 188 17.62 -18.45 15.56
C TYR A 188 17.97 -17.97 14.15
N MET A 189 17.49 -16.78 13.76
CA MET A 189 17.77 -16.20 12.45
C MET A 189 19.27 -15.90 12.25
N LEU A 190 19.98 -15.46 13.30
CA LEU A 190 21.42 -15.27 13.26
C LEU A 190 22.15 -16.60 13.01
N LYS A 191 21.80 -17.66 13.75
CA LYS A 191 22.37 -19.00 13.54
C LYS A 191 22.07 -19.53 12.15
N ALA A 192 20.83 -19.36 11.66
CA ALA A 192 20.43 -19.80 10.32
C ALA A 192 21.21 -19.07 9.22
N GLU A 193 21.37 -17.75 9.35
CA GLU A 193 22.19 -16.95 8.44
C GLU A 193 23.64 -17.39 8.42
N GLU A 194 24.23 -17.63 9.60
CA GLU A 194 25.60 -18.12 9.71
C GLU A 194 25.76 -19.51 9.09
N CYS A 195 24.81 -20.42 9.29
CA CYS A 195 24.82 -21.74 8.67
C CYS A 195 24.82 -21.65 7.14
N LEU A 196 23.96 -20.80 6.55
CA LEU A 196 23.92 -20.58 5.11
C LEU A 196 25.24 -20.00 4.58
N LYS A 197 25.86 -19.09 5.33
CA LYS A 197 27.17 -18.54 4.97
C LYS A 197 28.25 -19.61 5.00
N ARG A 198 28.31 -20.42 6.06
CA ARG A 198 29.29 -21.52 6.21
C ARG A 198 29.12 -22.56 5.11
N GLU A 199 27.90 -22.95 4.75
CA GLU A 199 27.66 -23.91 3.65
C GLU A 199 28.07 -23.34 2.29
N LYS A 200 27.80 -22.05 2.04
CA LYS A 200 28.31 -21.38 0.84
C LYS A 200 29.84 -21.36 0.79
N ASP A 201 30.48 -21.05 1.93
CA ASP A 201 31.93 -21.08 2.02
C ASP A 201 32.46 -22.49 1.75
N ARG A 202 31.85 -23.55 2.31
CA ARG A 202 32.22 -24.96 2.04
C ARG A 202 32.19 -25.28 0.55
N VAL A 203 31.14 -24.84 -0.16
CA VAL A 203 31.06 -25.05 -1.61
C VAL A 203 32.25 -24.42 -2.32
N SER A 204 32.60 -23.18 -1.98
CA SER A 204 33.73 -22.50 -2.61
C SER A 204 35.10 -23.15 -2.34
N HIS A 205 35.25 -23.90 -1.24
CA HIS A 205 36.51 -24.54 -0.88
C HIS A 205 36.72 -25.90 -1.57
N TYR A 206 35.71 -26.78 -1.55
CA TYR A 206 35.90 -28.17 -1.98
C TYR A 206 34.72 -28.83 -2.71
N LEU A 207 33.51 -28.24 -2.77
CA LEU A 207 32.41 -28.82 -3.56
C LEU A 207 32.38 -28.21 -4.98
N HIS A 208 31.67 -28.88 -5.88
CA HIS A 208 31.42 -28.33 -7.21
C HIS A 208 30.44 -27.15 -7.14
N SER A 209 30.63 -26.15 -8.00
CA SER A 209 29.82 -24.92 -7.98
C SER A 209 28.33 -25.15 -8.29
N SER A 210 28.01 -26.23 -9.02
CA SER A 210 26.61 -26.65 -9.27
C SER A 210 25.86 -27.05 -8.01
N SER A 211 26.57 -27.43 -6.95
CA SER A 211 25.99 -27.87 -5.69
C SER A 211 25.50 -26.70 -4.83
N GLU A 212 26.04 -25.49 -5.02
CA GLU A 212 25.67 -24.30 -4.23
C GLU A 212 24.15 -24.05 -4.19
N PRO A 213 23.43 -23.91 -5.33
CA PRO A 213 22.01 -23.63 -5.29
C PRO A 213 21.20 -24.75 -4.63
N LYS A 214 21.50 -26.02 -4.94
CA LYS A 214 20.78 -27.19 -4.41
C LYS A 214 20.99 -27.33 -2.89
N LEU A 215 22.22 -27.13 -2.44
CA LEU A 215 22.61 -27.20 -1.03
C LEU A 215 21.96 -26.08 -0.22
N LEU A 216 22.08 -24.84 -0.68
CA LEU A 216 21.49 -23.69 0.02
C LEU A 216 19.97 -23.78 0.07
N GLU A 217 19.31 -24.22 -1.01
CA GLU A 217 17.86 -24.46 -1.00
C GLU A 217 17.47 -25.50 0.05
N LYS A 218 18.24 -26.59 0.17
CA LYS A 218 17.96 -27.64 1.15
C LYS A 218 18.11 -27.16 2.58
N VAL A 219 19.19 -26.42 2.87
CA VAL A 219 19.45 -25.83 4.19
C VAL A 219 18.37 -24.79 4.54
N GLN A 220 17.98 -23.94 3.58
CA GLN A 220 16.88 -22.99 3.76
C GLN A 220 15.54 -23.67 4.02
N ASN A 221 15.25 -24.78 3.34
CA ASN A 221 14.03 -25.54 3.57
C ASN A 221 13.95 -26.03 5.02
N GLU A 222 14.98 -26.74 5.48
CA GLU A 222 14.99 -27.37 6.82
C GLU A 222 15.07 -26.34 7.95
N LEU A 223 15.84 -25.26 7.79
CA LEU A 223 16.00 -24.23 8.83
C LEU A 223 14.83 -23.22 8.84
N LEU A 224 14.30 -22.83 7.68
CA LEU A 224 13.38 -21.68 7.60
C LEU A 224 11.99 -22.10 7.14
N SER A 225 11.88 -22.85 6.04
CA SER A 225 10.57 -23.14 5.43
C SER A 225 9.71 -24.04 6.31
N VAL A 226 10.31 -25.08 6.90
CA VAL A 226 9.62 -26.02 7.80
C VAL A 226 9.08 -25.31 9.05
N TYR A 227 9.86 -24.40 9.63
CA TYR A 227 9.54 -23.71 10.89
C TYR A 227 9.00 -22.28 10.69
N ALA A 228 8.67 -21.88 9.45
CA ALA A 228 8.31 -20.50 9.10
C ALA A 228 7.23 -19.91 10.01
N ASN A 229 6.07 -20.58 10.11
CA ASN A 229 4.96 -20.09 10.93
C ASN A 229 5.33 -20.05 12.42
N GLN A 230 5.96 -21.11 12.93
CA GLN A 230 6.38 -21.20 14.33
C GLN A 230 7.37 -20.11 14.72
N LEU A 231 8.33 -19.80 13.83
CA LEU A 231 9.34 -18.77 14.04
C LEU A 231 8.72 -17.36 14.00
N LEU A 232 7.87 -17.11 13.01
CA LEU A 232 7.23 -15.81 12.80
C LEU A 232 6.18 -15.47 13.87
N GLU A 233 5.44 -16.48 14.34
CA GLU A 233 4.38 -16.35 15.36
C GLU A 233 4.87 -16.60 16.78
N LYS A 234 6.18 -16.82 16.99
CA LYS A 234 6.74 -17.12 18.31
C LYS A 234 6.36 -16.04 19.33
N GLU A 235 5.81 -16.47 20.47
CA GLU A 235 5.42 -15.54 21.54
C GLU A 235 6.63 -14.70 22.00
N HIS A 236 6.40 -13.41 22.18
CA HIS A 236 7.37 -12.41 22.67
C HIS A 236 8.65 -12.17 21.83
N SER A 237 8.95 -12.97 20.81
CA SER A 237 10.15 -12.80 19.98
C SER A 237 9.91 -12.84 18.47
N GLY A 238 8.75 -13.34 18.02
CA GLY A 238 8.40 -13.42 16.60
C GLY A 238 8.20 -12.05 15.94
N CYS A 239 7.77 -12.06 14.68
CA CYS A 239 7.68 -10.86 13.82
C CYS A 239 6.84 -9.73 14.46
N HIS A 240 5.75 -10.07 15.16
CA HIS A 240 4.95 -9.09 15.90
C HIS A 240 5.73 -8.37 17.01
N ALA A 241 6.58 -9.09 17.75
CA ALA A 241 7.39 -8.50 18.82
C ALA A 241 8.49 -7.61 18.22
N LEU A 242 9.13 -8.04 17.13
CA LEU A 242 10.15 -7.24 16.44
C LEU A 242 9.60 -5.92 15.91
N LEU A 243 8.37 -5.92 15.37
CA LEU A 243 7.70 -4.70 14.92
C LEU A 243 7.30 -3.78 16.07
N ARG A 244 6.83 -4.34 17.19
CA ARG A 244 6.44 -3.57 18.38
C ARG A 244 7.64 -2.93 19.08
N ASP A 245 8.75 -3.66 19.16
CA ASP A 245 9.94 -3.27 19.93
C ASP A 245 11.01 -2.59 19.04
N ASP A 246 10.62 -2.15 17.84
CA ASP A 246 11.44 -1.40 16.87
C ASP A 246 12.78 -2.06 16.51
N LYS A 247 12.80 -3.39 16.36
CA LYS A 247 14.00 -4.19 16.05
C LYS A 247 14.34 -4.20 14.54
N VAL A 248 14.73 -3.03 14.02
CA VAL A 248 15.00 -2.77 12.58
C VAL A 248 15.97 -3.79 11.96
N GLU A 249 17.13 -4.04 12.57
CA GLU A 249 18.14 -4.98 12.03
C GLU A 249 17.63 -6.42 11.94
N ASP A 250 16.85 -6.85 12.93
CA ASP A 250 16.28 -8.20 12.97
C ASP A 250 15.16 -8.35 11.92
N LEU A 251 14.38 -7.30 11.67
CA LEU A 251 13.40 -7.25 10.58
C LEU A 251 14.07 -7.30 9.20
N SER A 252 15.16 -6.57 9.01
CA SER A 252 15.98 -6.63 7.78
C SER A 252 16.58 -8.02 7.56
N ARG A 253 17.03 -8.68 8.63
CA ARG A 253 17.51 -10.09 8.56
C ARG A 253 16.38 -11.03 8.19
N MET A 254 15.22 -10.89 8.82
CA MET A 254 14.02 -11.68 8.48
C MET A 254 13.68 -11.54 7.00
N TYR A 255 13.65 -10.32 6.46
CA TYR A 255 13.43 -10.08 5.04
C TYR A 255 14.46 -10.77 4.14
N ARG A 256 15.75 -10.61 4.44
CA ARG A 256 16.85 -11.20 3.65
C ARG A 256 16.84 -12.73 3.64
N LEU A 257 16.40 -13.37 4.74
CA LEU A 257 16.27 -14.81 4.84
C LEU A 257 15.02 -15.33 4.10
N PHE A 258 13.85 -14.72 4.34
CA PHE A 258 12.58 -15.18 3.75
C PHE A 258 12.39 -14.75 2.29
N SER A 259 13.08 -13.72 1.79
CA SER A 259 13.04 -13.31 0.37
C SER A 259 13.64 -14.34 -0.58
N LYS A 260 14.53 -15.20 -0.07
CA LYS A 260 15.14 -16.30 -0.84
C LYS A 260 14.24 -17.54 -0.93
N ILE A 261 13.16 -17.59 -0.15
CA ILE A 261 12.24 -18.71 -0.10
C ILE A 261 11.03 -18.40 -1.00
N THR A 262 10.66 -19.35 -1.84
CA THR A 262 9.45 -19.24 -2.68
C THR A 262 8.22 -19.00 -1.80
N ARG A 263 7.57 -17.85 -1.99
CA ARG A 263 6.41 -17.38 -1.19
C ARG A 263 6.70 -17.19 0.31
N GLY A 264 7.97 -17.14 0.73
CA GLY A 264 8.36 -16.96 2.14
C GLY A 264 8.02 -15.59 2.71
N LEU A 265 7.88 -14.56 1.87
CA LEU A 265 7.49 -13.21 2.30
C LEU A 265 5.99 -13.03 2.54
N GLU A 266 5.12 -13.93 2.04
CA GLU A 266 3.66 -13.79 2.20
C GLU A 266 3.22 -13.82 3.68
N PRO A 267 3.70 -14.76 4.52
CA PRO A 267 3.37 -14.76 5.95
C PRO A 267 3.90 -13.51 6.67
N VAL A 268 5.13 -13.08 6.38
CA VAL A 268 5.75 -11.89 6.97
C VAL A 268 4.95 -10.63 6.63
N SER A 269 4.56 -10.49 5.36
CA SER A 269 3.74 -9.39 4.86
C SER A 269 2.35 -9.37 5.51
N ASN A 270 1.74 -10.54 5.74
CA ASN A 270 0.46 -10.66 6.43
C ASN A 270 0.55 -10.26 7.91
N ILE A 271 1.59 -10.69 8.62
CA ILE A 271 1.83 -10.31 10.02
C ILE A 271 2.05 -8.80 10.13
N PHE A 272 2.87 -8.22 9.23
CA PHE A 272 3.07 -6.79 9.13
C PHE A 272 1.74 -6.04 8.93
N LYS A 273 0.90 -6.48 7.98
CA LYS A 273 -0.42 -5.90 7.76
C LYS A 273 -1.28 -5.93 9.01
N GLN A 274 -1.35 -7.07 9.69
CA GLN A 274 -2.16 -7.25 10.90
C GLN A 274 -1.69 -6.32 12.03
N HIS A 275 -0.38 -6.21 12.22
CA HIS A 275 0.22 -5.33 13.22
C HIS A 275 -0.11 -3.85 12.96
N VAL A 276 0.13 -3.36 11.74
CA VAL A 276 -0.19 -1.98 11.37
C VAL A 276 -1.69 -1.69 11.51
N THR A 277 -2.54 -2.66 11.13
CA THR A 277 -4.00 -2.54 11.28
C THR A 277 -4.43 -2.44 12.74
N ALA A 278 -3.77 -3.20 13.63
CA ALA A 278 -4.03 -3.19 15.06
C ALA A 278 -3.63 -1.85 15.69
N GLU A 279 -2.44 -1.33 15.38
CA GLU A 279 -1.99 -0.01 15.85
C GLU A 279 -2.89 1.12 15.36
N GLY A 280 -3.20 1.14 14.06
CA GLY A 280 -4.11 2.15 13.49
C GLY A 280 -5.52 2.08 14.08
N THR A 281 -6.05 0.88 14.31
CA THR A 281 -7.36 0.72 14.99
C THR A 281 -7.31 1.14 16.45
N ALA A 282 -6.18 0.96 17.15
CA ALA A 282 -6.00 1.47 18.50
C ALA A 282 -6.01 3.00 18.54
N LEU A 283 -5.39 3.67 17.56
CA LEU A 283 -5.46 5.13 17.43
C LEU A 283 -6.90 5.64 17.21
N VAL A 284 -7.68 4.94 16.37
CA VAL A 284 -9.11 5.25 16.17
C VAL A 284 -9.87 5.15 17.48
N LYS A 285 -9.72 4.05 18.22
CA LYS A 285 -10.39 3.86 19.53
C LYS A 285 -9.97 4.93 20.55
N GLN A 286 -8.67 5.24 20.65
CA GLN A 286 -8.19 6.30 21.53
C GLN A 286 -8.82 7.66 21.20
N ALA A 287 -9.02 7.96 19.92
CA ALA A 287 -9.67 9.19 19.50
C ALA A 287 -11.19 9.19 19.81
N GLU A 288 -11.87 8.06 19.65
CA GLU A 288 -13.29 7.88 20.01
C GLU A 288 -13.52 8.01 21.53
N ASP A 289 -12.67 7.38 22.34
CA ASP A 289 -12.74 7.45 23.80
C ASP A 289 -12.46 8.87 24.31
N ALA A 290 -11.49 9.55 23.72
CA ALA A 290 -11.17 10.94 24.04
C ALA A 290 -12.32 11.90 23.68
N ALA A 291 -13.06 11.61 22.61
CA ALA A 291 -14.22 12.39 22.20
C ALA A 291 -15.46 12.11 23.08
N SER A 292 -15.65 10.87 23.52
CA SER A 292 -16.82 10.45 24.32
C SER A 292 -16.76 10.92 25.78
N ASN A 293 -15.56 11.06 26.35
CA ASN A 293 -15.36 11.39 27.76
C ASN A 293 -15.54 12.87 28.15
N LYS A 294 -15.86 13.79 27.22
CA LYS A 294 -16.04 15.21 27.55
C LYS A 294 -17.43 15.74 27.22
N LYS A 295 -18.14 16.17 28.28
CA LYS A 295 -19.29 17.09 28.19
C LYS A 295 -18.87 18.38 27.47
N ALA A 296 -19.80 18.90 26.69
CA ALA A 296 -19.69 20.01 25.76
C ALA A 296 -19.26 21.37 26.37
N GLU A 297 -18.04 21.48 26.89
CA GLU A 297 -17.44 22.76 27.25
C GLU A 297 -16.29 23.12 26.29
N LYS A 298 -16.57 24.14 25.47
CA LYS A 298 -15.72 24.82 24.48
C LYS A 298 -15.31 24.02 23.24
N ARG A 299 -15.94 24.39 22.10
CA ARG A 299 -15.62 23.94 20.72
C ARG A 299 -14.14 24.11 20.33
N ASP A 300 -13.40 25.03 20.94
CA ASP A 300 -11.98 25.25 20.66
C ASP A 300 -11.09 24.04 21.06
N VAL A 301 -11.53 23.19 21.99
CA VAL A 301 -10.79 21.99 22.42
C VAL A 301 -11.02 20.80 21.49
N VAL A 302 -12.18 20.74 20.83
CA VAL A 302 -12.53 19.64 19.90
C VAL A 302 -11.63 19.64 18.67
N GLY A 303 -11.35 20.83 18.11
CA GLY A 303 -10.43 20.97 16.99
C GLY A 303 -8.98 20.55 17.31
N LEU A 304 -8.57 20.62 18.58
CA LEU A 304 -7.23 20.19 19.00
C LEU A 304 -7.08 18.67 18.98
N GLN A 305 -8.11 17.93 19.41
CA GLN A 305 -8.07 16.46 19.48
C GLN A 305 -8.11 15.82 18.09
N GLU A 306 -8.91 16.38 17.18
CA GLU A 306 -8.95 15.94 15.77
C GLU A 306 -7.60 16.15 15.08
N GLN A 307 -6.88 17.24 15.41
CA GLN A 307 -5.53 17.46 14.92
C GLN A 307 -4.51 16.47 15.47
N VAL A 308 -4.60 16.14 16.77
CA VAL A 308 -3.72 15.14 17.39
C VAL A 308 -3.91 13.77 16.74
N PHE A 309 -5.16 13.38 16.45
CA PHE A 309 -5.43 12.11 15.76
C PHE A 309 -4.78 12.07 14.37
N VAL A 310 -5.01 13.09 13.53
CA VAL A 310 -4.43 13.12 12.17
C VAL A 310 -2.90 13.09 12.21
N ARG A 311 -2.26 13.80 13.15
CA ARG A 311 -0.80 13.75 13.33
C ARG A 311 -0.29 12.36 13.69
N LYS A 312 -0.93 11.69 14.66
CA LYS A 312 -0.55 10.32 15.02
C LYS A 312 -0.70 9.35 13.85
N VAL A 313 -1.69 9.55 12.98
CA VAL A 313 -1.84 8.76 11.74
C VAL A 313 -0.72 9.05 10.74
N ILE A 314 -0.28 10.30 10.61
CA ILE A 314 0.87 10.69 9.79
C ILE A 314 2.17 10.07 10.35
N GLU A 315 2.41 10.16 11.65
CA GLU A 315 3.59 9.56 12.31
C GLU A 315 3.63 8.04 12.14
N LEU A 316 2.47 7.37 12.29
CA LEU A 316 2.33 5.94 12.06
C LEU A 316 2.67 5.57 10.60
N HIS A 317 2.22 6.39 9.65
CA HIS A 317 2.50 6.20 8.23
C HIS A 317 3.99 6.34 7.93
N ASP A 318 4.62 7.40 8.41
CA ASP A 318 6.06 7.65 8.23
C ASP A 318 6.89 6.50 8.82
N LYS A 319 6.57 6.05 10.05
CA LYS A 319 7.25 4.93 10.72
C LYS A 319 7.25 3.67 9.86
N TYR A 320 6.07 3.22 9.43
CA TYR A 320 5.97 1.96 8.70
C TYR A 320 6.38 2.08 7.24
N LEU A 321 6.27 3.27 6.62
CA LEU A 321 6.84 3.50 5.30
C LEU A 321 8.36 3.42 5.34
N ALA A 322 9.02 3.94 6.39
CA ALA A 322 10.45 3.75 6.60
C ALA A 322 10.81 2.26 6.72
N TYR A 323 10.00 1.45 7.41
CA TYR A 323 10.24 -0.01 7.47
C TYR A 323 10.11 -0.67 6.09
N VAL A 324 9.11 -0.27 5.29
CA VAL A 324 8.97 -0.76 3.91
C VAL A 324 10.20 -0.41 3.07
N ASN A 325 10.71 0.80 3.20
CA ASN A 325 11.84 1.27 2.40
C ASN A 325 13.17 0.66 2.86
N ASP A 326 13.44 0.73 4.17
CA ASP A 326 14.74 0.46 4.76
C ASP A 326 14.89 -1.02 5.17
N CYS A 327 13.88 -1.60 5.83
CA CYS A 327 13.93 -3.00 6.29
C CYS A 327 13.56 -3.99 5.18
N PHE A 328 12.54 -3.64 4.38
CA PHE A 328 11.96 -4.50 3.36
C PHE A 328 12.38 -4.13 1.93
N GLN A 329 13.41 -3.28 1.77
CA GLN A 329 14.04 -2.94 0.49
C GLN A 329 13.05 -2.48 -0.61
N ASN A 330 12.04 -1.67 -0.24
CA ASN A 330 10.98 -1.20 -1.14
C ASN A 330 10.17 -2.32 -1.80
N HIS A 331 10.04 -3.48 -1.16
CA HIS A 331 9.36 -4.63 -1.75
C HIS A 331 7.84 -4.41 -1.88
N THR A 332 7.30 -4.71 -3.06
CA THR A 332 5.91 -4.38 -3.46
C THR A 332 4.86 -5.05 -2.56
N LEU A 333 5.10 -6.27 -2.07
CA LEU A 333 4.21 -6.93 -1.11
C LEU A 333 4.00 -6.11 0.17
N PHE A 334 5.04 -5.45 0.67
CA PHE A 334 4.94 -4.66 1.90
C PHE A 334 4.29 -3.29 1.66
N HIS A 335 4.50 -2.68 0.49
CA HIS A 335 3.69 -1.52 0.08
C HIS A 335 2.20 -1.87 -0.01
N LYS A 336 1.87 -3.02 -0.60
CA LYS A 336 0.49 -3.52 -0.67
C LYS A 336 -0.09 -3.78 0.72
N ALA A 337 0.66 -4.45 1.60
CA ALA A 337 0.24 -4.70 2.97
C ALA A 337 0.02 -3.41 3.77
N LEU A 338 0.92 -2.44 3.66
CA LEU A 338 0.79 -1.13 4.29
C LEU A 338 -0.48 -0.42 3.79
N LYS A 339 -0.71 -0.42 2.48
CA LYS A 339 -1.89 0.18 1.86
C LYS A 339 -3.18 -0.48 2.37
N GLU A 340 -3.27 -1.80 2.32
CA GLU A 340 -4.43 -2.55 2.81
C GLU A 340 -4.69 -2.29 4.30
N ALA A 341 -3.63 -2.21 5.12
CA ALA A 341 -3.77 -1.91 6.55
C ALA A 341 -4.36 -0.51 6.79
N PHE A 342 -3.84 0.51 6.12
CA PHE A 342 -4.35 1.89 6.23
C PHE A 342 -5.77 2.02 5.71
N GLU A 343 -6.12 1.34 4.61
CA GLU A 343 -7.50 1.32 4.09
C GLU A 343 -8.51 0.76 5.11
N VAL A 344 -8.10 -0.14 6.03
CA VAL A 344 -9.01 -0.69 7.05
C VAL A 344 -9.41 0.34 8.10
N PHE A 345 -8.46 1.08 8.67
CA PHE A 345 -8.76 2.00 9.78
C PHE A 345 -8.99 3.45 9.33
N CYS A 346 -8.39 3.91 8.23
CA CYS A 346 -8.68 5.25 7.70
C CYS A 346 -10.11 5.39 7.16
N ASN A 347 -10.80 4.28 6.88
CA ASN A 347 -12.20 4.31 6.44
C ASN A 347 -13.21 4.07 7.59
N LYS A 348 -12.75 4.06 8.85
CA LYS A 348 -13.62 4.06 10.03
C LYS A 348 -13.95 5.50 10.42
N GLY A 349 -15.19 5.74 10.84
CA GLY A 349 -15.57 7.02 11.44
C GLY A 349 -14.93 7.17 12.82
N VAL A 350 -14.63 8.40 13.21
CA VAL A 350 -14.14 8.76 14.55
C VAL A 350 -15.11 9.78 15.13
N ALA A 351 -15.77 9.45 16.25
CA ALA A 351 -16.70 10.36 16.94
C ALA A 351 -17.81 10.95 16.03
N GLY A 352 -18.28 10.18 15.06
CA GLY A 352 -19.30 10.62 14.09
C GLY A 352 -18.77 11.47 12.93
N SER A 353 -17.46 11.70 12.84
CA SER A 353 -16.78 12.34 11.69
C SER A 353 -16.08 11.30 10.83
N SER A 354 -16.12 11.51 9.51
CA SER A 354 -15.36 10.68 8.57
C SER A 354 -13.90 11.14 8.51
N SER A 355 -12.97 10.26 8.16
CA SER A 355 -11.58 10.66 7.94
C SER A 355 -11.43 11.71 6.85
N ALA A 356 -12.30 11.68 5.82
CA ALA A 356 -12.38 12.72 4.79
C ALA A 356 -12.65 14.12 5.40
N GLU A 357 -13.60 14.22 6.33
CA GLU A 357 -13.90 15.46 7.03
C GLU A 357 -12.75 15.90 7.96
N LEU A 358 -12.15 14.95 8.68
CA LEU A 358 -11.04 15.22 9.59
C LEU A 358 -9.81 15.74 8.85
N LEU A 359 -9.41 15.11 7.75
CA LEU A 359 -8.29 15.58 6.93
C LEU A 359 -8.58 16.95 6.31
N ALA A 360 -9.80 17.18 5.79
CA ALA A 360 -10.16 18.48 5.24
C ALA A 360 -10.12 19.59 6.31
N THR A 361 -10.55 19.28 7.53
CA THR A 361 -10.49 20.19 8.68
C THR A 361 -9.06 20.42 9.16
N PHE A 362 -8.22 19.39 9.15
CA PHE A 362 -6.80 19.48 9.47
C PHE A 362 -6.07 20.44 8.51
N CYS A 363 -6.23 20.27 7.20
CA CYS A 363 -5.65 21.19 6.22
C CYS A 363 -6.15 22.61 6.39
N ASP A 364 -7.45 22.80 6.66
CA ASP A 364 -8.04 24.12 6.87
C ASP A 364 -7.47 24.83 8.10
N ASN A 365 -7.19 24.11 9.19
CA ASN A 365 -6.58 24.68 10.38
C ASN A 365 -5.12 25.09 10.17
N ILE A 366 -4.37 24.35 9.35
CA ILE A 366 -2.98 24.67 9.00
C ILE A 366 -2.91 25.90 8.08
N LEU A 367 -3.82 26.01 7.12
CA LEU A 367 -3.80 27.06 6.09
C LEU A 367 -4.45 28.39 6.53
N LYS A 368 -5.17 28.39 7.66
CA LYS A 368 -5.83 29.58 8.20
C LYS A 368 -4.84 30.56 8.83
N LYS A 369 -5.09 31.85 8.64
CA LYS A 369 -4.34 32.93 9.28
C LYS A 369 -4.55 32.91 10.79
N GLY A 370 -3.48 32.68 11.55
CA GLY A 370 -3.54 32.48 13.00
C GLY A 370 -3.97 31.07 13.42
N GLY A 371 -3.70 30.07 12.57
CA GLY A 371 -3.89 28.65 12.88
C GLY A 371 -3.24 28.22 14.20
N SER A 372 -3.67 27.05 14.71
CA SER A 372 -3.31 26.54 16.04
C SER A 372 -1.81 26.35 16.26
N GLU A 373 -1.02 26.23 15.19
CA GLU A 373 0.43 26.10 15.26
C GLU A 373 1.14 27.07 14.31
N LYS A 374 2.17 27.74 14.83
CA LYS A 374 3.13 28.51 14.02
C LYS A 374 4.17 27.53 13.47
N LEU A 375 3.79 26.78 12.44
CA LEU A 375 4.72 25.95 11.66
C LEU A 375 5.53 26.84 10.70
N SER A 376 6.73 26.40 10.32
CA SER A 376 7.48 27.01 9.22
C SER A 376 6.84 26.66 7.87
N ASP A 377 7.15 27.43 6.82
CA ASP A 377 6.61 27.17 5.49
C ASP A 377 7.02 25.78 4.97
N GLU A 378 8.24 25.31 5.29
CA GLU A 378 8.72 23.98 4.93
C GLU A 378 7.94 22.87 5.65
N ALA A 379 7.68 23.05 6.95
CA ALA A 379 6.92 22.07 7.73
C ALA A 379 5.46 21.99 7.28
N ILE A 380 4.87 23.12 6.87
CA ILE A 380 3.53 23.14 6.27
C ILE A 380 3.53 22.33 4.98
N GLU A 381 4.47 22.60 4.07
CA GLU A 381 4.54 21.93 2.78
C GLU A 381 4.73 20.42 2.92
N GLU A 382 5.64 19.98 3.81
CA GLU A 382 5.86 18.57 4.13
C GLU A 382 4.58 17.92 4.69
N THR A 383 3.90 18.61 5.62
CA THR A 383 2.66 18.10 6.22
C THR A 383 1.54 17.96 5.18
N LEU A 384 1.41 18.92 4.26
CA LEU A 384 0.43 18.88 3.18
C LEU A 384 0.70 17.72 2.23
N GLU A 385 1.97 17.44 1.91
CA GLU A 385 2.33 16.26 1.12
C GLU A 385 1.93 14.96 1.81
N LYS A 386 2.18 14.83 3.12
CA LYS A 386 1.79 13.66 3.92
C LYS A 386 0.27 13.46 3.96
N VAL A 387 -0.50 14.54 4.14
CA VAL A 387 -1.98 14.45 4.08
C VAL A 387 -2.45 13.98 2.71
N VAL A 388 -1.85 14.48 1.63
CA VAL A 388 -2.18 14.08 0.27
C VAL A 388 -1.84 12.60 0.00
N LYS A 389 -0.75 12.08 0.59
CA LYS A 389 -0.45 10.64 0.57
C LYS A 389 -1.51 9.83 1.32
N LEU A 390 -1.97 10.30 2.48
CA LEU A 390 -3.02 9.63 3.26
C LEU A 390 -4.38 9.55 2.54
N LEU A 391 -4.69 10.53 1.67
CA LEU A 391 -5.91 10.48 0.84
C LEU A 391 -5.95 9.25 -0.09
N ALA A 392 -4.80 8.66 -0.43
CA ALA A 392 -4.75 7.44 -1.22
C ALA A 392 -5.40 6.23 -0.50
N TYR A 393 -5.49 6.25 0.83
CA TYR A 393 -6.08 5.19 1.65
C TYR A 393 -7.56 5.41 1.98
N ILE A 394 -8.12 6.57 1.62
CA ILE A 394 -9.53 6.90 1.87
C ILE A 394 -10.37 6.52 0.66
N SER A 395 -11.51 5.89 0.94
CA SER A 395 -12.50 5.49 -0.05
C SER A 395 -13.29 6.71 -0.55
N ASP A 396 -13.82 7.53 0.37
CA ASP A 396 -14.73 8.65 0.07
C ASP A 396 -13.97 9.97 -0.21
N LYS A 397 -13.20 10.01 -1.30
CA LYS A 397 -12.41 11.20 -1.69
C LYS A 397 -13.29 12.35 -2.16
N ASP A 398 -14.44 12.07 -2.75
CA ASP A 398 -15.46 13.07 -3.10
C ASP A 398 -15.98 13.83 -1.87
N LEU A 399 -16.15 13.13 -0.75
CA LEU A 399 -16.55 13.75 0.52
C LEU A 399 -15.44 14.68 1.04
N PHE A 400 -14.17 14.26 0.97
CA PHE A 400 -13.04 15.14 1.27
C PHE A 400 -13.06 16.37 0.36
N ALA A 401 -13.23 16.18 -0.95
CA ALA A 401 -13.22 17.26 -1.93
C ALA A 401 -14.28 18.33 -1.61
N GLU A 402 -15.50 17.92 -1.27
CA GLU A 402 -16.59 18.85 -0.96
C GLU A 402 -16.41 19.56 0.38
N PHE A 403 -15.97 18.86 1.44
CA PHE A 403 -15.60 19.51 2.70
C PHE A 403 -14.44 20.50 2.53
N TYR A 404 -13.41 20.10 1.79
CA TYR A 404 -12.24 20.93 1.53
C TYR A 404 -12.61 22.15 0.68
N ARG A 405 -13.38 21.97 -0.41
CA ARG A 405 -13.87 23.05 -1.29
C ARG A 405 -14.67 24.09 -0.51
N LYS A 406 -15.53 23.65 0.42
CA LYS A 406 -16.31 24.54 1.27
C LYS A 406 -15.44 25.35 2.23
N LYS A 407 -14.44 24.71 2.83
CA LYS A 407 -13.47 25.37 3.72
C LYS A 407 -12.58 26.35 2.95
N LEU A 408 -12.09 25.95 1.77
CA LEU A 408 -11.34 26.81 0.84
C LEU A 408 -12.17 28.04 0.48
N ALA A 409 -13.44 27.88 0.08
CA ALA A 409 -14.31 29.00 -0.27
C ALA A 409 -14.42 30.02 0.87
N ARG A 410 -14.52 29.54 2.11
CA ARG A 410 -14.55 30.40 3.29
C ARG A 410 -13.23 31.15 3.51
N ARG A 411 -12.09 30.47 3.36
CA ARG A 411 -10.76 31.10 3.50
C ARG A 411 -10.52 32.19 2.45
N LEU A 412 -10.87 31.86 1.21
CA LEU A 412 -10.78 32.75 0.05
C LEU A 412 -11.65 34.01 0.19
N LEU A 413 -12.88 33.89 0.71
CA LEU A 413 -13.81 35.03 0.81
C LEU A 413 -13.68 35.83 2.11
N PHE A 414 -13.39 35.18 3.25
CA PHE A 414 -13.55 35.82 4.57
C PHE A 414 -12.28 35.86 5.41
N ASP A 415 -11.53 34.76 5.43
CA ASP A 415 -10.50 34.56 6.46
C ASP A 415 -9.10 35.01 6.01
N LYS A 416 -8.94 35.50 4.76
CA LYS A 416 -7.69 35.88 4.10
C LYS A 416 -6.59 34.83 4.37
N SER A 417 -6.46 33.87 3.47
CA SER A 417 -5.47 32.77 3.53
C SER A 417 -4.10 33.24 4.06
N ALA A 418 -3.47 32.41 4.89
CA ALA A 418 -2.19 32.77 5.50
C ALA A 418 -1.12 33.04 4.43
N ASN A 419 -1.13 32.25 3.36
CA ASN A 419 -0.25 32.35 2.21
C ASN A 419 -0.98 31.80 0.95
N ASP A 420 -1.09 32.61 -0.10
CA ASP A 420 -1.74 32.24 -1.36
C ASP A 420 -0.96 31.13 -2.10
N ASP A 421 0.36 31.02 -1.90
CA ASP A 421 1.20 30.00 -2.53
C ASP A 421 0.94 28.61 -1.95
N HIS A 422 0.71 28.51 -0.62
CA HIS A 422 0.33 27.25 0.02
C HIS A 422 -1.03 26.74 -0.47
N GLU A 423 -2.00 27.63 -0.72
CA GLU A 423 -3.30 27.27 -1.30
C GLU A 423 -3.14 26.74 -2.75
N ARG A 424 -2.20 27.29 -3.53
CA ARG A 424 -1.88 26.76 -4.88
C ARG A 424 -1.11 25.44 -4.82
N SER A 425 -0.19 25.31 -3.88
CA SER A 425 0.64 24.12 -3.69
C SER A 425 -0.22 22.89 -3.37
N ILE A 426 -1.14 22.99 -2.41
CA ILE A 426 -2.00 21.86 -2.04
C ILE A 426 -2.92 21.43 -3.19
N LEU A 427 -3.47 22.39 -3.96
CA LEU A 427 -4.26 22.06 -5.15
C LEU A 427 -3.42 21.34 -6.20
N THR A 428 -2.17 21.74 -6.39
CA THR A 428 -1.24 21.06 -7.30
C THR A 428 -0.96 19.62 -6.85
N LYS A 429 -0.72 19.40 -5.55
CA LYS A 429 -0.52 18.07 -4.97
C LYS A 429 -1.77 17.19 -5.10
N LEU A 430 -2.95 17.74 -4.80
CA LEU A 430 -4.22 17.05 -4.98
C LEU A 430 -4.47 16.67 -6.45
N LYS A 431 -4.09 17.53 -7.39
CA LYS A 431 -4.20 17.25 -8.82
C LYS A 431 -3.29 16.11 -9.26
N GLN A 432 -2.07 16.04 -8.74
CA GLN A 432 -1.12 14.97 -9.04
C GLN A 432 -1.63 13.60 -8.55
N GLN A 433 -2.21 13.53 -7.35
CA GLN A 433 -2.71 12.26 -6.80
C GLN A 433 -4.12 11.87 -7.27
N CYS A 434 -5.04 12.83 -7.38
CA CYS A 434 -6.47 12.56 -7.64
C CYS A 434 -6.92 12.95 -9.06
N GLY A 435 -6.06 13.61 -9.84
CA GLY A 435 -6.33 14.02 -11.23
C GLY A 435 -7.03 15.38 -11.36
N GLY A 436 -7.01 15.95 -12.58
CA GLY A 436 -7.51 17.30 -12.83
C GLY A 436 -9.02 17.51 -12.67
N GLN A 437 -9.84 16.47 -12.86
CA GLN A 437 -11.29 16.57 -12.62
C GLN A 437 -11.62 16.79 -11.13
N PHE A 438 -10.79 16.24 -10.24
CA PHE A 438 -10.95 16.37 -8.80
C PHE A 438 -10.76 17.82 -8.34
N THR A 439 -9.75 18.51 -8.88
CA THR A 439 -9.36 19.86 -8.46
C THR A 439 -10.01 20.97 -9.28
N SER A 440 -10.59 20.67 -10.45
CA SER A 440 -11.10 21.67 -11.41
C SER A 440 -11.96 22.77 -10.78
N LYS A 441 -12.94 22.41 -9.94
CA LYS A 441 -13.81 23.40 -9.26
C LYS A 441 -13.01 24.33 -8.32
N MET A 442 -12.07 23.77 -7.56
CA MET A 442 -11.26 24.51 -6.59
C MET A 442 -10.22 25.40 -7.28
N GLU A 443 -9.60 24.92 -8.36
CA GLU A 443 -8.73 25.72 -9.23
C GLU A 443 -9.52 26.91 -9.81
N GLY A 444 -10.73 26.66 -10.31
CA GLY A 444 -11.64 27.70 -10.80
C GLY A 444 -11.95 28.78 -9.76
N MET A 445 -12.12 28.41 -8.49
CA MET A 445 -12.34 29.38 -7.40
C MET A 445 -11.14 30.32 -7.19
N VAL A 446 -9.91 29.80 -7.27
CA VAL A 446 -8.69 30.61 -7.15
C VAL A 446 -8.55 31.55 -8.36
N THR A 447 -8.87 31.07 -9.57
CA THR A 447 -8.89 31.89 -10.78
C THR A 447 -9.94 33.00 -10.69
N ASP A 448 -11.16 32.69 -10.23
CA ASP A 448 -12.25 33.66 -10.07
C ASP A 448 -11.83 34.81 -9.15
N LEU A 449 -11.11 34.54 -8.05
CA LEU A 449 -10.62 35.62 -7.18
C LEU A 449 -9.55 36.49 -7.82
N THR A 450 -8.71 35.91 -8.69
CA THR A 450 -7.72 36.70 -9.44
C THR A 450 -8.45 37.65 -10.40
N LEU A 451 -9.44 37.13 -11.14
CA LEU A 451 -10.28 37.92 -12.05
C LEU A 451 -11.17 38.93 -11.32
N ALA A 452 -11.59 38.64 -10.09
CA ALA A 452 -12.40 39.56 -9.29
C ALA A 452 -11.64 40.85 -8.95
N ARG A 453 -10.33 40.78 -8.71
CA ARG A 453 -9.49 41.97 -8.47
C ARG A 453 -9.42 42.87 -9.70
N GLU A 454 -9.25 42.28 -10.88
CA GLU A 454 -9.25 43.02 -12.16
C GLU A 454 -10.63 43.62 -12.46
N ASN A 455 -11.71 42.87 -12.23
CA ASN A 455 -13.08 43.37 -12.41
C ASN A 455 -13.41 44.52 -11.45
N GLN A 456 -12.92 44.46 -10.21
CA GLN A 456 -13.09 45.54 -9.24
C GLN A 456 -12.35 46.81 -9.68
N ALA A 457 -11.10 46.71 -10.15
CA ALA A 457 -10.36 47.86 -10.69
C ALA A 457 -11.07 48.49 -11.90
N ASN A 458 -11.60 47.66 -12.80
CA ASN A 458 -12.40 48.12 -13.94
C ASN A 458 -13.70 48.83 -13.51
N PHE A 459 -14.30 48.40 -12.39
CA PHE A 459 -15.51 49.03 -11.84
C PHE A 459 -15.18 50.39 -11.22
N GLU A 460 -14.07 50.50 -10.50
CA GLU A 460 -13.58 51.77 -9.95
C GLU A 460 -13.27 52.79 -11.05
N GLU A 461 -12.65 52.35 -12.15
CA GLU A 461 -12.43 53.20 -13.34
C GLU A 461 -13.76 53.62 -14.01
N TYR A 462 -14.75 52.72 -14.07
CA TYR A 462 -16.08 53.07 -14.57
C TYR A 462 -16.75 54.15 -13.71
N LEU A 463 -16.63 54.06 -12.38
CA LEU A 463 -17.16 55.05 -11.45
C LEU A 463 -16.44 56.40 -11.57
N SER A 464 -15.12 56.41 -11.77
CA SER A 464 -14.38 57.67 -11.99
C SER A 464 -14.79 58.36 -13.29
N ASN A 465 -15.09 57.58 -14.33
CA ASN A 465 -15.52 58.11 -15.63
C ASN A 465 -17.02 58.50 -15.64
N ASN A 466 -17.82 58.02 -14.69
CA ASN A 466 -19.26 58.28 -14.59
C ASN A 466 -19.63 58.80 -13.19
N PRO A 467 -19.35 60.07 -12.85
CA PRO A 467 -19.61 60.60 -11.51
C PRO A 467 -21.08 60.52 -11.07
N HIS A 468 -22.02 60.59 -12.03
CA HIS A 468 -23.46 60.48 -11.80
C HIS A 468 -23.89 59.07 -11.36
N ALA A 469 -23.11 58.04 -11.69
CA ALA A 469 -23.36 56.66 -11.30
C ALA A 469 -22.85 56.34 -9.88
N ASN A 470 -22.22 57.28 -9.17
CA ASN A 470 -21.70 57.02 -7.83
C ASN A 470 -22.85 56.75 -6.83
N PRO A 471 -22.90 55.57 -6.19
CA PRO A 471 -23.96 55.25 -5.23
C PRO A 471 -23.86 56.01 -3.90
N GLY A 472 -22.73 56.66 -3.62
CA GLY A 472 -22.49 57.38 -2.35
C GLY A 472 -22.00 56.48 -1.21
N ILE A 473 -21.78 55.20 -1.50
CA ILE A 473 -21.23 54.18 -0.58
C ILE A 473 -20.07 53.49 -1.29
N ASP A 474 -19.00 53.20 -0.54
CA ASP A 474 -17.90 52.38 -1.04
C ASP A 474 -18.36 50.93 -1.27
N LEU A 475 -18.23 50.46 -2.51
CA LEU A 475 -18.76 49.17 -2.96
C LEU A 475 -17.65 48.32 -3.57
N THR A 476 -17.39 47.17 -2.94
CA THR A 476 -16.55 46.11 -3.49
C THR A 476 -17.41 44.91 -3.86
N VAL A 477 -17.29 44.42 -5.10
CA VAL A 477 -18.06 43.28 -5.59
C VAL A 477 -17.15 42.18 -6.11
N THR A 478 -17.31 40.98 -5.54
CA THR A 478 -16.59 39.78 -5.99
C THR A 478 -17.52 38.92 -6.84
N VAL A 479 -17.24 38.81 -8.14
CA VAL A 479 -18.03 37.99 -9.06
C VAL A 479 -17.50 36.55 -9.08
N LEU A 480 -18.38 35.58 -8.81
CA LEU A 480 -18.04 34.17 -8.66
C LEU A 480 -18.74 33.31 -9.72
N THR A 481 -18.03 32.36 -10.32
CA THR A 481 -18.59 31.47 -11.35
C THR A 481 -19.45 30.38 -10.71
N THR A 482 -20.73 30.32 -11.12
CA THR A 482 -21.65 29.28 -10.65
C THR A 482 -21.16 27.89 -11.09
N GLY A 483 -21.07 26.95 -10.15
CA GLY A 483 -20.62 25.57 -10.39
C GLY A 483 -19.21 25.27 -9.87
N PHE A 484 -18.35 26.29 -9.73
CA PHE A 484 -17.05 26.15 -9.05
C PHE A 484 -17.21 26.30 -7.53
N TRP A 485 -17.98 27.31 -7.11
CA TRP A 485 -18.21 27.64 -5.71
C TRP A 485 -19.29 26.78 -5.05
N PRO A 486 -19.27 26.61 -3.72
CA PRO A 486 -20.32 25.90 -2.99
C PRO A 486 -21.71 26.50 -3.27
N SER A 487 -22.75 25.67 -3.14
CA SER A 487 -24.11 26.15 -3.34
C SER A 487 -24.59 26.95 -2.13
N TYR A 488 -24.71 28.26 -2.32
CA TYR A 488 -25.26 29.19 -1.33
C TYR A 488 -26.76 29.39 -1.58
N LYS A 489 -27.53 29.52 -0.50
CA LYS A 489 -28.95 29.90 -0.62
C LYS A 489 -29.01 31.37 -1.06
N SER A 490 -29.73 31.63 -2.15
CA SER A 490 -30.09 32.98 -2.60
C SER A 490 -31.57 33.22 -2.31
N PHE A 491 -31.88 34.36 -1.71
CA PHE A 491 -33.24 34.83 -1.46
C PHE A 491 -33.33 36.30 -1.84
N ASP A 492 -34.53 36.73 -2.22
CA ASP A 492 -34.85 38.13 -2.47
C ASP A 492 -34.95 38.86 -1.12
N LEU A 493 -33.80 39.27 -0.60
CA LEU A 493 -33.70 40.13 0.57
C LEU A 493 -34.22 41.52 0.20
N ASN A 494 -35.13 42.06 1.00
CA ASN A 494 -35.55 43.45 0.87
C ASN A 494 -34.43 44.36 1.36
N LEU A 495 -33.60 44.83 0.43
CA LEU A 495 -32.47 45.69 0.72
C LEU A 495 -32.92 47.13 1.06
N PRO A 496 -32.22 47.81 1.97
CA PRO A 496 -32.33 49.26 2.14
C PRO A 496 -32.07 50.01 0.83
N ALA A 497 -32.72 51.15 0.62
CA ALA A 497 -32.68 51.91 -0.63
C ALA A 497 -31.24 52.26 -1.06
N GLU A 498 -30.37 52.55 -0.10
CA GLU A 498 -28.98 52.88 -0.35
C GLU A 498 -28.20 51.68 -0.94
N MET A 499 -28.51 50.46 -0.49
CA MET A 499 -27.90 49.23 -1.01
C MET A 499 -28.49 48.82 -2.37
N VAL A 500 -29.77 49.11 -2.61
CA VAL A 500 -30.42 48.86 -3.92
C VAL A 500 -29.69 49.65 -5.01
N LYS A 501 -29.40 50.93 -4.77
CA LYS A 501 -28.64 51.77 -5.71
C LYS A 501 -27.26 51.19 -6.04
N CYS A 502 -26.54 50.67 -5.05
CA CYS A 502 -25.26 49.98 -5.27
C CYS A 502 -25.39 48.78 -6.22
N VAL A 503 -26.42 47.96 -6.03
CA VAL A 503 -26.68 46.77 -6.85
C VAL A 503 -27.01 47.15 -8.29
N GLU A 504 -27.80 48.21 -8.51
CA GLU A 504 -28.18 48.70 -9.83
C GLU A 504 -26.98 49.25 -10.60
N VAL A 505 -26.17 50.10 -9.99
CA VAL A 505 -24.97 50.68 -10.60
C VAL A 505 -23.99 49.58 -11.03
N PHE A 506 -23.76 48.58 -10.18
CA PHE A 506 -22.89 47.47 -10.55
C PHE A 506 -23.49 46.61 -11.68
N ARG A 507 -24.81 46.42 -11.68
CA ARG A 507 -25.51 45.67 -12.74
C ARG A 507 -25.33 46.36 -14.09
N GLU A 508 -25.50 47.68 -14.16
CA GLU A 508 -25.30 48.48 -15.38
C GLU A 508 -23.86 48.32 -15.90
N PHE A 509 -22.87 48.51 -15.02
CA PHE A 509 -21.46 48.28 -15.35
C PHE A 509 -21.23 46.87 -15.91
N TYR A 510 -21.71 45.83 -15.22
CA TYR A 510 -21.44 44.44 -15.63
C TYR A 510 -22.10 44.07 -16.96
N GLN A 511 -23.26 44.65 -17.28
CA GLN A 511 -23.94 44.47 -18.57
C GLN A 511 -23.15 45.08 -19.73
N THR A 512 -22.34 46.13 -19.49
CA THR A 512 -21.43 46.66 -20.53
C THR A 512 -20.33 45.67 -20.90
N LYS A 513 -19.90 44.84 -19.95
CA LYS A 513 -18.83 43.85 -20.15
C LYS A 513 -19.35 42.55 -20.77
N THR A 514 -20.50 42.05 -20.32
CA THR A 514 -21.05 40.78 -20.83
C THR A 514 -22.58 40.84 -21.00
N LYS A 515 -23.07 40.56 -22.21
CA LYS A 515 -24.52 40.53 -22.51
C LYS A 515 -25.16 39.15 -22.32
N HIS A 516 -24.35 38.09 -22.17
CA HIS A 516 -24.81 36.70 -22.12
C HIS A 516 -24.81 36.09 -20.71
N ARG A 517 -24.46 36.86 -19.67
CA ARG A 517 -24.36 36.37 -18.29
C ARG A 517 -25.41 37.06 -17.41
N LYS A 518 -25.96 36.29 -16.46
CA LYS A 518 -26.90 36.78 -15.44
C LYS A 518 -26.23 36.74 -14.07
N LEU A 519 -26.29 37.85 -13.34
CA LEU A 519 -25.82 37.93 -11.96
C LEU A 519 -26.92 37.49 -10.98
N THR A 520 -26.51 36.76 -9.94
CA THR A 520 -27.36 36.42 -8.79
C THR A 520 -26.60 36.85 -7.53
N TRP A 521 -27.21 37.71 -6.71
CA TRP A 521 -26.59 38.24 -5.51
C TRP A 521 -26.72 37.27 -4.33
N ILE A 522 -25.62 37.02 -3.65
CA ILE A 522 -25.57 36.12 -2.48
C ILE A 522 -25.32 36.96 -1.22
N TYR A 523 -26.38 37.57 -0.69
CA TYR A 523 -26.29 38.48 0.46
C TYR A 523 -25.81 37.80 1.75
N SER A 524 -25.96 36.48 1.88
CA SER A 524 -25.45 35.72 3.03
C SER A 524 -23.93 35.75 3.18
N LEU A 525 -23.20 36.09 2.11
CA LEU A 525 -21.74 36.19 2.09
C LEU A 525 -21.24 37.64 2.16
N GLY A 526 -22.15 38.63 2.14
CA GLY A 526 -21.77 40.03 2.13
C GLY A 526 -21.38 40.55 3.51
N THR A 527 -20.50 41.54 3.52
CA THR A 527 -20.06 42.27 4.72
C THR A 527 -20.24 43.76 4.51
N CYS A 528 -20.67 44.47 5.55
CA CYS A 528 -20.91 45.90 5.54
C CYS A 528 -20.23 46.55 6.76
N ASN A 529 -19.74 47.77 6.58
CA ASN A 529 -19.26 48.61 7.68
C ASN A 529 -20.29 49.72 7.91
N ILE A 530 -20.87 49.74 9.11
CA ILE A 530 -21.90 50.73 9.49
C ILE A 530 -21.37 51.59 10.61
N ASN A 531 -21.59 52.90 10.52
CA ASN A 531 -21.31 53.83 11.61
C ASN A 531 -22.55 53.96 12.52
N GLY A 532 -22.49 53.36 13.70
CA GLY A 532 -23.52 53.47 14.73
C GLY A 532 -23.31 54.72 15.59
N LYS A 533 -24.36 55.54 15.73
CA LYS A 533 -24.37 56.70 16.62
C LYS A 533 -24.91 56.29 17.99
N PHE A 534 -24.01 55.94 18.90
CA PHE A 534 -24.34 55.63 20.30
C PHE A 534 -24.07 56.84 21.19
N ASP A 535 -24.84 57.01 22.27
CA ASP A 535 -24.74 58.13 23.21
C ASP A 535 -23.32 58.27 23.79
N PRO A 536 -22.61 57.18 24.18
CA PRO A 536 -21.28 57.30 24.76
C PRO A 536 -20.21 57.69 23.73
N LYS A 537 -20.28 57.14 22.51
CA LYS A 537 -19.37 57.43 21.39
C LYS A 537 -19.86 56.81 20.08
N PRO A 538 -19.55 57.40 18.91
CA PRO A 538 -19.75 56.74 17.63
C PRO A 538 -18.84 55.49 17.50
N MET A 539 -19.38 54.43 16.92
CA MET A 539 -18.68 53.15 16.73
C MET A 539 -18.88 52.62 15.31
N GLU A 540 -17.83 52.02 14.75
CA GLU A 540 -17.89 51.32 13.46
C GLU A 540 -18.19 49.84 13.68
N LEU A 541 -19.28 49.36 13.11
CA LEU A 541 -19.74 47.99 13.18
C LEU A 541 -19.44 47.27 11.87
N ILE A 542 -18.62 46.22 11.92
CA ILE A 542 -18.41 45.29 10.81
C ILE A 542 -19.41 44.15 10.97
N VAL A 543 -20.39 44.10 10.08
CA VAL A 543 -21.53 43.19 10.16
C VAL A 543 -21.79 42.52 8.82
N THR A 544 -22.59 41.46 8.80
CA THR A 544 -23.09 40.83 7.56
C THR A 544 -24.16 41.69 6.90
N THR A 545 -24.44 41.47 5.62
CA THR A 545 -25.53 42.20 4.92
C THR A 545 -26.90 42.03 5.59
N TYR A 546 -27.18 40.86 6.19
CA TYR A 546 -28.41 40.64 6.95
C TYR A 546 -28.47 41.48 8.22
N GLN A 547 -27.38 41.53 8.98
CA GLN A 547 -27.23 42.39 10.16
C GLN A 547 -27.33 43.86 9.81
N ALA A 548 -26.70 44.28 8.72
CA ALA A 548 -26.79 45.63 8.22
C ALA A 548 -28.23 46.03 7.86
N SER A 549 -28.91 45.19 7.07
CA SER A 549 -30.29 45.45 6.64
C SER A 549 -31.24 45.56 7.83
N ALA A 550 -31.08 44.69 8.84
CA ALA A 550 -31.88 44.75 10.06
C ALA A 550 -31.62 46.01 10.90
N LEU A 551 -30.34 46.38 11.09
CA LEU A 551 -29.99 47.56 11.88
C LEU A 551 -30.49 48.86 11.22
N LEU A 552 -30.51 48.92 9.90
CA LEU A 552 -30.99 50.10 9.17
C LEU A 552 -32.50 50.32 9.31
N LEU A 553 -33.30 49.28 9.61
CA LEU A 553 -34.73 49.45 9.93
C LEU A 553 -34.95 50.34 11.16
N PHE A 554 -34.03 50.28 12.12
CA PHE A 554 -34.12 51.07 13.36
C PHE A 554 -33.80 52.55 13.18
N ASN A 555 -33.37 52.99 11.99
CA ASN A 555 -33.27 54.42 11.69
C ASN A 555 -34.65 55.06 11.44
N ALA A 556 -35.67 54.26 11.11
CA ALA A 556 -37.03 54.72 10.84
C ALA A 556 -38.03 54.34 11.94
N SER A 557 -37.65 53.46 12.88
CA SER A 557 -38.53 52.97 13.94
C SER A 557 -37.72 52.65 15.19
N ASP A 558 -38.13 53.17 16.34
CA ASP A 558 -37.39 52.94 17.60
C ASP A 558 -37.54 51.50 18.11
N ARG A 559 -38.69 50.87 17.85
CA ARG A 559 -39.04 49.53 18.34
C ARG A 559 -39.73 48.71 17.25
N LEU A 560 -39.32 47.44 17.10
CA LEU A 560 -39.85 46.51 16.10
C LEU A 560 -40.06 45.12 16.73
N SER A 561 -41.14 44.44 16.35
CA SER A 561 -41.38 43.03 16.68
C SER A 561 -40.61 42.08 15.76
N TYR A 562 -40.41 40.84 16.21
CA TYR A 562 -39.83 39.76 15.39
C TYR A 562 -40.56 39.62 14.03
N SER A 563 -41.89 39.60 14.04
CA SER A 563 -42.71 39.44 12.83
C SER A 563 -42.57 40.59 11.84
N GLU A 564 -42.46 41.83 12.35
CA GLU A 564 -42.23 43.00 11.51
C GLU A 564 -40.86 42.94 10.84
N ILE A 565 -39.81 42.60 11.59
CA ILE A 565 -38.45 42.45 11.05
C ILE A 565 -38.40 41.34 10.00
N MET A 566 -39.01 40.19 10.27
CA MET A 566 -39.07 39.07 9.32
C MET A 566 -39.77 39.47 8.02
N THR A 567 -40.90 40.15 8.13
CA THR A 567 -41.70 40.58 6.97
C THR A 567 -40.99 41.67 6.17
N GLN A 568 -40.42 42.66 6.85
CA GLN A 568 -39.73 43.77 6.19
C GLN A 568 -38.46 43.31 5.48
N LEU A 569 -37.71 42.36 6.04
CA LEU A 569 -36.49 41.83 5.42
C LEU A 569 -36.74 40.69 4.43
N ASN A 570 -37.89 40.02 4.49
CA ASN A 570 -38.21 38.81 3.72
C ASN A 570 -37.19 37.67 3.95
N LEU A 571 -36.85 37.42 5.21
CA LEU A 571 -35.90 36.37 5.61
C LEU A 571 -36.62 35.12 6.18
N THR A 572 -35.95 33.98 6.12
CA THR A 572 -36.45 32.74 6.75
C THR A 572 -36.36 32.82 8.28
N ASP A 573 -37.22 32.09 8.98
CA ASP A 573 -37.27 32.07 10.46
C ASP A 573 -35.89 31.76 11.07
N ASP A 574 -35.20 30.74 10.54
CA ASP A 574 -33.85 30.34 10.94
C ASP A 574 -32.82 31.47 10.80
N ASP A 575 -32.87 32.21 9.68
CA ASP A 575 -31.94 33.31 9.41
C ASP A 575 -32.23 34.52 10.31
N VAL A 576 -33.51 34.85 10.55
CA VAL A 576 -33.93 35.94 11.45
C VAL A 576 -33.55 35.62 12.89
N VAL A 577 -33.80 34.40 13.37
CA VAL A 577 -33.39 33.96 14.71
C VAL A 577 -31.87 34.11 14.89
N ARG A 578 -31.09 33.62 13.93
CA ARG A 578 -29.62 33.69 13.98
C ARG A 578 -29.11 35.13 13.98
N LEU A 579 -29.70 35.95 13.12
CA LEU A 579 -29.44 37.38 12.98
C LEU A 579 -29.73 38.15 14.28
N LEU A 580 -30.95 38.04 14.81
CA LEU A 580 -31.37 38.78 16.00
C LEU A 580 -30.64 38.29 17.25
N HIS A 581 -30.36 36.99 17.37
CA HIS A 581 -29.54 36.45 18.44
C HIS A 581 -28.15 37.09 18.46
N SER A 582 -27.53 37.28 17.28
CA SER A 582 -26.20 37.90 17.16
C SER A 582 -26.15 39.36 17.60
N LEU A 583 -27.27 40.09 17.48
CA LEU A 583 -27.38 41.52 17.77
C LEU A 583 -27.92 41.82 19.18
N SER A 584 -28.58 40.86 19.85
CA SER A 584 -29.27 41.11 21.13
C SER A 584 -28.90 40.15 22.27
N CYS A 585 -28.65 38.87 21.98
CA CYS A 585 -28.39 37.85 23.01
C CYS A 585 -26.90 37.56 23.18
N ALA A 586 -26.11 37.73 22.12
CA ALA A 586 -24.68 37.43 22.10
C ALA A 586 -23.84 38.48 22.87
N LYS A 587 -22.52 38.46 22.65
CA LYS A 587 -21.56 39.37 23.30
C LYS A 587 -21.90 40.85 23.06
N TYR A 588 -22.29 41.21 21.84
CA TYR A 588 -22.54 42.58 21.43
C TYR A 588 -24.04 42.85 21.38
N LYS A 589 -24.58 43.46 22.44
CA LYS A 589 -26.01 43.77 22.58
C LYS A 589 -26.34 45.14 21.95
N ILE A 590 -26.26 45.18 20.63
CA ILE A 590 -26.61 46.37 19.82
C ILE A 590 -28.11 46.64 19.89
N LEU A 591 -28.92 45.58 20.00
CA LEU A 591 -30.36 45.66 20.21
C LEU A 591 -30.69 45.21 21.64
N ILE A 592 -31.58 45.95 22.29
CA ILE A 592 -32.25 45.54 23.53
C ILE A 592 -33.41 44.65 23.12
N LYS A 593 -33.59 43.56 23.86
CA LYS A 593 -34.63 42.57 23.62
C LYS A 593 -35.59 42.50 24.80
N GLU A 594 -36.88 42.47 24.50
CA GLU A 594 -37.95 42.23 25.48
C GLU A 594 -38.83 41.04 25.06
N PRO A 595 -38.98 40.00 25.92
CA PRO A 595 -38.32 39.81 27.22
C PRO A 595 -36.82 39.49 27.10
N ASN A 596 -36.03 39.90 28.10
CA ASN A 596 -34.58 39.68 28.12
C ASN A 596 -34.22 38.22 28.42
N THR A 597 -34.29 37.38 27.39
CA THR A 597 -33.94 35.95 27.45
C THR A 597 -32.75 35.63 26.51
N LYS A 598 -32.17 34.44 26.67
CA LYS A 598 -31.01 33.99 25.86
C LYS A 598 -31.39 33.42 24.48
N THR A 599 -32.67 33.27 24.17
CA THR A 599 -33.17 32.59 22.97
C THR A 599 -34.16 33.48 22.24
N ILE A 600 -34.14 33.56 20.92
CA ILE A 600 -35.13 34.36 20.16
C ILE A 600 -36.44 33.59 20.03
N SER A 601 -37.56 34.30 20.12
CA SER A 601 -38.92 33.81 19.97
C SER A 601 -39.75 34.78 19.09
N PRO A 602 -40.77 34.27 18.38
CA PRO A 602 -41.59 35.08 17.47
C PRO A 602 -42.39 36.22 18.14
N THR A 603 -42.53 36.20 19.47
CA THR A 603 -43.24 37.21 20.26
C THR A 603 -42.32 38.31 20.79
N ASP A 604 -41.03 38.26 20.48
CA ASP A 604 -40.04 39.19 21.03
C ASP A 604 -40.09 40.56 20.34
N TYR A 605 -39.78 41.59 21.12
CA TYR A 605 -39.58 42.96 20.64
C TYR A 605 -38.13 43.38 20.78
N PHE A 606 -37.69 44.21 19.84
CA PHE A 606 -36.32 44.70 19.74
C PHE A 606 -36.32 46.23 19.66
N GLU A 607 -35.36 46.85 20.33
CA GLU A 607 -35.14 48.29 20.37
C GLU A 607 -33.64 48.60 20.22
N PHE A 608 -33.29 49.73 19.61
CA PHE A 608 -31.90 50.13 19.47
C PHE A 608 -31.27 50.49 20.82
N ASN A 609 -30.13 49.87 21.16
CA ASN A 609 -29.42 50.17 22.41
C ASN A 609 -28.52 51.40 22.26
N CYS A 610 -29.06 52.61 22.36
CA CYS A 610 -28.29 53.85 22.26
C CYS A 610 -27.16 53.97 23.30
N LYS A 611 -27.27 53.28 24.44
CA LYS A 611 -26.29 53.29 25.55
C LYS A 611 -25.16 52.27 25.39
N PHE A 612 -25.15 51.47 24.33
CA PHE A 612 -24.11 50.47 24.09
C PHE A 612 -22.71 51.10 23.96
N THR A 613 -21.70 50.43 24.49
CA THR A 613 -20.29 50.82 24.34
C THR A 613 -19.36 49.61 24.46
N ASP A 614 -18.21 49.66 23.79
CA ASP A 614 -17.12 48.66 23.90
C ASP A 614 -15.78 49.39 24.06
N LYS A 615 -14.72 48.69 24.49
CA LYS A 615 -13.36 49.26 24.54
C LYS A 615 -12.88 49.67 23.14
N MET A 616 -13.15 48.84 22.13
CA MET A 616 -12.76 49.11 20.74
C MET A 616 -13.78 50.02 20.05
N ARG A 617 -13.31 50.95 19.21
CA ARG A 617 -14.19 51.82 18.38
C ARG A 617 -14.70 51.10 17.13
N ARG A 618 -13.99 50.06 16.68
CA ARG A 618 -14.34 49.24 15.52
C ARG A 618 -14.52 47.80 16.00
N ILE A 619 -15.72 47.25 15.84
CA ILE A 619 -16.05 45.91 16.31
C ILE A 619 -16.64 45.06 15.18
N LYS A 620 -16.26 43.78 15.11
CA LYS A 620 -16.84 42.80 14.21
C LYS A 620 -17.86 41.96 14.97
N ILE A 621 -19.10 41.92 14.48
CA ILE A 621 -20.18 41.14 15.10
C ILE A 621 -20.34 39.83 14.33
N PRO A 622 -19.85 38.69 14.86
CA PRO A 622 -19.95 37.42 14.16
C PRO A 622 -21.39 36.88 14.23
N LEU A 623 -21.82 36.23 13.15
CA LEU A 623 -23.00 35.36 13.21
C LEU A 623 -22.65 34.05 13.94
N PRO A 624 -23.61 33.48 14.69
CA PRO A 624 -23.48 32.12 15.21
C PRO A 624 -23.12 31.13 14.09
N PRO A 625 -22.13 30.25 14.29
CA PRO A 625 -21.74 29.26 13.28
C PRO A 625 -22.84 28.22 13.08
N VAL A 626 -23.11 27.88 11.81
CA VAL A 626 -24.04 26.81 11.43
C VAL A 626 -23.25 25.53 11.19
N ASP A 627 -23.73 24.42 11.76
CA ASP A 627 -23.24 23.10 11.40
C ASP A 627 -23.87 22.67 10.07
N GLU A 628 -23.07 22.67 9.02
CA GLU A 628 -23.52 22.32 7.67
C GLU A 628 -23.09 20.90 7.26
N LYS A 629 -22.57 20.10 8.20
CA LYS A 629 -22.07 18.74 7.94
C LYS A 629 -23.11 17.86 7.26
N LYS A 630 -24.33 17.82 7.80
CA LYS A 630 -25.44 17.03 7.24
C LYS A 630 -25.74 17.42 5.80
N LYS A 631 -25.80 18.73 5.52
CA LYS A 631 -26.07 19.25 4.19
C LYS A 631 -24.98 18.85 3.19
N VAL A 632 -23.70 18.92 3.58
CA VAL A 632 -22.59 18.49 2.71
C VAL A 632 -22.71 17.01 2.37
N ILE A 633 -23.04 16.15 3.34
CA ILE A 633 -23.24 14.72 3.11
C ILE A 633 -24.41 14.47 2.16
N GLU A 634 -25.55 15.15 2.36
CA GLU A 634 -26.73 15.04 1.50
C GLU A 634 -26.45 15.49 0.05
N ASP A 635 -25.70 16.58 -0.13
CA ASP A 635 -25.30 17.10 -1.43
C ASP A 635 -24.36 16.10 -2.15
N VAL A 636 -23.39 15.53 -1.44
CA VAL A 636 -22.48 14.49 -1.97
C VAL A 636 -23.26 13.23 -2.36
N ASP A 637 -24.19 12.76 -1.52
CA ASP A 637 -25.02 11.60 -1.82
C ASP A 637 -25.92 11.84 -3.04
N LYS A 638 -26.36 13.08 -3.27
CA LYS A 638 -27.08 13.46 -4.48
C LYS A 638 -26.18 13.39 -5.71
N ASP A 639 -24.96 13.92 -5.63
CA ASP A 639 -23.99 13.90 -6.72
C ASP A 639 -23.55 12.46 -7.06
N ARG A 640 -23.38 11.59 -6.05
CA ARG A 640 -23.10 10.16 -6.23
C ARG A 640 -24.17 9.46 -7.05
N ARG A 641 -25.46 9.78 -6.85
CA ARG A 641 -26.56 9.22 -7.67
C ARG A 641 -26.41 9.57 -9.15
N TYR A 642 -26.07 10.82 -9.47
CA TYR A 642 -25.84 11.24 -10.85
C TYR A 642 -24.57 10.62 -11.43
N ALA A 643 -23.51 10.49 -10.64
CA ALA A 643 -22.27 9.84 -11.05
C ALA A 643 -22.50 8.35 -11.39
N ILE A 644 -23.29 7.64 -10.57
CA ILE A 644 -23.70 6.25 -10.83
C ILE A 644 -24.51 6.15 -12.12
N ASP A 645 -25.53 6.99 -12.31
CA ASP A 645 -26.32 7.01 -13.56
C ASP A 645 -25.42 7.20 -14.79
N ALA A 646 -24.55 8.23 -14.75
CA ALA A 646 -23.67 8.55 -15.86
C ALA A 646 -22.65 7.43 -16.13
N SER A 647 -22.18 6.73 -15.09
CA SER A 647 -21.29 5.57 -15.20
C SER A 647 -22.00 4.41 -15.89
N ILE A 648 -23.19 4.02 -15.40
CA ILE A 648 -24.00 2.93 -15.98
C ILE A 648 -24.32 3.21 -17.45
N VAL A 649 -24.80 4.41 -17.76
CA VAL A 649 -25.15 4.79 -19.15
C VAL A 649 -23.93 4.74 -20.06
N ARG A 650 -22.75 5.19 -19.59
CA ARG A 650 -21.51 5.16 -20.38
C ARG A 650 -21.05 3.74 -20.68
N ILE A 651 -21.10 2.85 -19.68
CA ILE A 651 -20.76 1.43 -19.83
C ILE A 651 -21.73 0.77 -20.82
N MET A 652 -23.04 0.92 -20.60
CA MET A 652 -24.07 0.29 -21.42
C MET A 652 -24.09 0.84 -22.86
N LYS A 653 -23.80 2.13 -23.06
CA LYS A 653 -23.66 2.72 -24.39
C LYS A 653 -22.52 2.09 -25.20
N SER A 654 -21.43 1.73 -24.52
CA SER A 654 -20.25 1.08 -25.12
C SER A 654 -20.48 -0.41 -25.37
N ARG A 655 -20.96 -1.15 -24.37
CA ARG A 655 -21.13 -2.60 -24.42
C ARG A 655 -22.38 -3.05 -25.18
N LYS A 656 -23.41 -2.19 -25.25
CA LYS A 656 -24.77 -2.43 -25.77
C LYS A 656 -25.57 -3.47 -25.01
N VAL A 657 -24.97 -4.58 -24.65
CA VAL A 657 -25.57 -5.69 -23.90
C VAL A 657 -24.58 -6.13 -22.83
N LEU A 658 -25.02 -6.24 -21.57
CA LEU A 658 -24.14 -6.63 -20.47
C LEU A 658 -24.89 -7.35 -19.36
N GLY A 659 -24.25 -8.35 -18.74
CA GLY A 659 -24.81 -9.06 -17.59
C GLY A 659 -24.79 -8.20 -16.33
N HIS A 660 -25.73 -8.44 -15.41
CA HIS A 660 -25.89 -7.66 -14.18
C HIS A 660 -24.61 -7.62 -13.34
N GLN A 661 -23.97 -8.76 -13.09
CA GLN A 661 -22.74 -8.82 -12.30
C GLN A 661 -21.60 -8.04 -12.96
N GLN A 662 -21.43 -8.18 -14.28
CA GLN A 662 -20.40 -7.46 -15.03
C GLN A 662 -20.65 -5.95 -15.01
N LEU A 663 -21.89 -5.50 -15.24
CA LEU A 663 -22.25 -4.08 -15.18
C LEU A 663 -21.96 -3.47 -13.81
N VAL A 664 -22.34 -4.18 -12.75
CA VAL A 664 -22.09 -3.73 -11.37
C VAL A 664 -20.59 -3.65 -11.08
N MET A 665 -19.80 -4.65 -11.48
CA MET A 665 -18.35 -4.64 -11.28
C MET A 665 -17.66 -3.52 -12.06
N GLU A 666 -17.97 -3.35 -13.35
CA GLU A 666 -17.41 -2.26 -14.18
C GLU A 666 -17.80 -0.88 -13.60
N CYS A 667 -19.03 -0.74 -13.08
CA CYS A 667 -19.47 0.49 -12.42
C CYS A 667 -18.69 0.78 -11.14
N VAL A 668 -18.47 -0.23 -10.30
CA VAL A 668 -17.66 -0.13 -9.07
C VAL A 668 -16.21 0.23 -9.40
N GLU A 669 -15.62 -0.40 -10.41
CA GLU A 669 -14.25 -0.11 -10.83
C GLU A 669 -14.09 1.33 -11.35
N GLN A 670 -15.03 1.79 -12.18
CA GLN A 670 -14.99 3.15 -12.73
C GLN A 670 -15.17 4.23 -11.64
N LEU A 671 -16.04 3.99 -10.66
CA LEU A 671 -16.32 4.95 -9.58
C LEU A 671 -15.37 4.85 -8.39
N GLY A 672 -14.73 3.69 -8.19
CA GLY A 672 -13.84 3.38 -7.06
C GLY A 672 -12.63 4.30 -6.92
N ARG A 673 -12.31 5.09 -7.96
CA ARG A 673 -11.29 6.14 -7.88
C ARG A 673 -11.71 7.31 -6.99
N MET A 674 -13.01 7.58 -6.88
CA MET A 674 -13.60 8.76 -6.20
C MET A 674 -14.34 8.40 -4.91
N PHE A 675 -15.14 7.34 -4.94
CA PHE A 675 -15.89 6.85 -3.78
C PHE A 675 -16.18 5.36 -3.93
N LYS A 676 -16.43 4.68 -2.81
CA LYS A 676 -16.85 3.28 -2.82
C LYS A 676 -18.37 3.21 -3.01
N PRO A 677 -18.88 2.79 -4.18
CA PRO A 677 -20.32 2.78 -4.41
C PRO A 677 -20.98 1.66 -3.62
N ASP A 678 -22.14 1.94 -3.04
CA ASP A 678 -22.98 0.89 -2.45
C ASP A 678 -23.64 0.07 -3.56
N PHE A 679 -23.50 -1.25 -3.49
CA PHE A 679 -24.15 -2.20 -4.39
C PHE A 679 -25.67 -2.00 -4.44
N LYS A 680 -26.31 -1.70 -3.30
CA LYS A 680 -27.76 -1.45 -3.28
C LYS A 680 -28.13 -0.16 -4.03
N ALA A 681 -27.29 0.88 -3.90
CA ALA A 681 -27.47 2.12 -4.65
C ALA A 681 -27.37 1.88 -6.16
N ILE A 682 -26.35 1.15 -6.64
CA ILE A 682 -26.20 0.81 -8.07
C ILE A 682 -27.45 0.07 -8.57
N LYS A 683 -27.92 -0.96 -7.84
CA LYS A 683 -29.13 -1.71 -8.22
C LYS A 683 -30.34 -0.80 -8.36
N LYS A 684 -30.58 0.07 -7.37
CA LYS A 684 -31.67 1.04 -7.42
C LYS A 684 -31.58 1.95 -8.65
N ARG A 685 -30.37 2.42 -8.98
CA ARG A 685 -30.14 3.27 -10.16
C ARG A 685 -30.36 2.53 -11.48
N ILE A 686 -30.06 1.23 -11.56
CA ILE A 686 -30.38 0.42 -12.75
C ILE A 686 -31.90 0.36 -12.96
N GLU A 687 -32.69 0.10 -11.92
CA GLU A 687 -34.16 0.09 -12.06
C GLU A 687 -34.71 1.47 -12.46
N ASP A 688 -34.16 2.55 -11.88
CA ASP A 688 -34.53 3.92 -12.26
C ASP A 688 -34.19 4.19 -13.74
N LEU A 689 -33.06 3.69 -14.24
CA LEU A 689 -32.65 3.84 -15.64
C LEU A 689 -33.51 3.01 -16.61
N ILE A 690 -34.00 1.85 -16.18
CA ILE A 690 -34.97 1.05 -16.95
C ILE A 690 -36.30 1.81 -17.05
N THR A 691 -36.76 2.37 -15.93
CA THR A 691 -38.02 3.14 -15.89
C THR A 691 -37.95 4.41 -16.76
N ARG A 692 -36.76 4.93 -17.01
CA ARG A 692 -36.50 6.08 -17.89
C ARG A 692 -36.13 5.69 -19.32
N ASP A 693 -36.33 4.43 -19.71
CA ASP A 693 -36.05 3.88 -21.05
C ASP A 693 -34.59 4.04 -21.53
N TYR A 694 -33.63 4.13 -20.62
CA TYR A 694 -32.19 4.07 -20.99
C TYR A 694 -31.73 2.62 -21.19
N LEU A 695 -32.34 1.69 -20.46
CA LEU A 695 -32.00 0.27 -20.42
C LEU A 695 -33.27 -0.57 -20.49
N GLU A 696 -33.17 -1.78 -21.03
CA GLU A 696 -34.20 -2.82 -20.88
C GLU A 696 -33.59 -4.11 -20.36
N ARG A 697 -34.40 -4.94 -19.71
CA ARG A 697 -34.05 -6.33 -19.44
C ARG A 697 -34.29 -7.16 -20.70
N ASP A 698 -33.39 -8.09 -20.97
CA ASP A 698 -33.62 -9.08 -22.00
C ASP A 698 -34.87 -9.92 -21.68
N LYS A 699 -35.60 -10.31 -22.73
CA LYS A 699 -36.88 -11.03 -22.60
C LYS A 699 -36.70 -12.46 -22.09
N ASP A 700 -35.57 -13.08 -22.40
CA ASP A 700 -35.28 -14.48 -22.08
C ASP A 700 -34.41 -14.59 -20.83
N ASN A 701 -33.57 -13.57 -20.55
CA ASN A 701 -32.69 -13.55 -19.38
C ASN A 701 -32.77 -12.24 -18.57
N PRO A 702 -33.47 -12.22 -17.42
CA PRO A 702 -33.58 -11.03 -16.56
C PRO A 702 -32.27 -10.49 -15.97
N ASN A 703 -31.17 -11.27 -16.05
CA ASN A 703 -29.82 -10.85 -15.64
C ASN A 703 -29.03 -10.16 -16.76
N LEU A 704 -29.60 -10.03 -17.96
CA LEU A 704 -28.98 -9.37 -19.10
C LEU A 704 -29.70 -8.05 -19.36
N PHE A 705 -28.93 -6.97 -19.47
CA PHE A 705 -29.45 -5.65 -19.80
C PHE A 705 -29.06 -5.27 -21.23
N LYS A 706 -29.95 -4.57 -21.92
CA LYS A 706 -29.70 -3.96 -23.23
C LYS A 706 -29.83 -2.45 -23.13
N TYR A 707 -29.03 -1.74 -23.90
CA TYR A 707 -29.04 -0.29 -23.97
C TYR A 707 -29.98 0.19 -25.09
N LEU A 708 -30.87 1.14 -24.77
CA LEU A 708 -31.96 1.56 -25.66
C LEU A 708 -31.75 2.91 -26.38
N ALA A 709 -30.89 3.79 -25.85
CA ALA A 709 -30.88 5.23 -26.20
C ALA A 709 -29.84 5.68 -27.23
#